data_AF-A0A6P6XDC5-F1
#
_entry.id   AF-A0A6P6XDC5-F1
#
_cell.length_a   1.000
_cell.length_b   1.000
_cell.length_c   1.000
_cell.angle_alpha   90.00
_cell.angle_beta   90.00
_cell.angle_gamma   90.00
#
_symmetry.space_group_name_H-M   'P 1'
#
loop_
_entity.id
_entity.type
_entity.pdbx_description
1 polymer ?
#
loop_
_entity_poly.entity_id
_entity_poly.type
_entity_poly.pdbx_seq_one_letter_code
_entity_poly.pdbx_strand_id
1 'polypeptide(L)'
;MIKMRFLMLSRLLLLSTLFSLLCEELVVSKECTNTFPELSSHTFRYELLTSKNETWRNEVLAQSHYHLTPSDDSYWAKLLPKRMVRQEDQISWMMLYRQIKDYGGNNNGNAGGFLKAVPLKDVRLDPSSIHGMAQQTNLEYLLMLDVDRLVWSFRKTAGLPTPGQPYGGWEAVNCGLRGHFVGHYLSASALMWASTNDNTLKTKMSAVVSILSDCQKQMGTGYLSAFPSEEFDRFEALKTVWAPYYTIHKIMAGLLDQYTFADNEQAFKMLNWMVDYHFNRVQNVILKYSIQRHWSSLNEETGGMNDVLYRLHAITGDQKHLVLAHLFDKPCFLGELAVKADDISGFHTNTHIPVVIGAQMRYEVTGDPLYKEIGTYFMDMINSSHAYATGGTSVGEFWSDPRRLASTLQTENEESCTTYNMLKVSRNLFRWTKDIRYADYYERALTNGVLSIQRGREPGVMIYMLPLKRGGSKAQSYHKWGSQFDDFWCCYGTGIESFSKLGDSIYFEEEGKVPGLYIIQYIPSSFQWRSGGFLINQTIIPVVSWDNRLRVTVAISSEQEAAVVSTLNLRIPTWTSTNVAKAILNSQDLILPVPGNFLSVTRKWSPGDKVTLEFPLSLRLEAIKDDRPEYASLQAILYGPYLLVGLSSGDWDIKTEPGASLADWITPIPADYNAHLISLSQVSGEAEFSLTKSDDSIQLQKLPEPGTNDAVGATFRLILKEPSDVFASPEDAIGKSVMLEPYGFPGMLVENQGVDETLRVVPDSSNDKDAAIFHLVSGLDGMDGTISLESENHKGCYVSSGLNDGSNNITLSCKSGSSNADFSQAVSFKLDKGISEYHPISFVAKGTDRNFLLAPLFSLRDESYTVYFNIQ
;
A
#
# COMPACT_ATOMS: atom_id res chain seq x y z
N MET A 1 62.21 -4.91 -46.16
CA MET A 1 61.16 -4.22 -45.35
C MET A 1 59.76 -4.85 -45.43
N ILE A 2 59.32 -5.40 -46.56
CA ILE A 2 57.94 -5.92 -46.71
C ILE A 2 57.71 -7.26 -45.96
N LYS A 3 58.69 -8.17 -45.95
CA LYS A 3 58.60 -9.45 -45.20
C LYS A 3 58.58 -9.29 -43.67
N MET A 4 59.16 -8.21 -43.13
CA MET A 4 59.22 -7.99 -41.68
C MET A 4 57.90 -7.39 -41.13
N ARG A 5 57.18 -6.60 -41.94
CA ARG A 5 55.84 -6.10 -41.60
C ARG A 5 54.78 -7.20 -41.61
N PHE A 6 54.89 -8.18 -42.53
CA PHE A 6 53.95 -9.30 -42.57
C PHE A 6 54.10 -10.26 -41.39
N LEU A 7 55.34 -10.49 -40.91
CA LEU A 7 55.58 -11.33 -39.74
C LEU A 7 55.13 -10.67 -38.42
N MET A 8 55.25 -9.34 -38.33
CA MET A 8 54.73 -8.58 -37.17
C MET A 8 53.20 -8.53 -37.17
N LEU A 9 52.55 -8.34 -38.33
CA LEU A 9 51.08 -8.38 -38.42
C LEU A 9 50.54 -9.78 -38.07
N SER A 10 51.19 -10.84 -38.54
CA SER A 10 50.80 -12.22 -38.23
C SER A 10 50.95 -12.55 -36.75
N ARG A 11 51.99 -12.05 -36.07
CA ARG A 11 52.15 -12.22 -34.62
C ARG A 11 51.16 -11.37 -33.81
N LEU A 12 50.84 -10.15 -34.25
CA LEU A 12 49.80 -9.34 -33.61
C LEU A 12 48.41 -9.94 -33.77
N LEU A 13 48.09 -10.51 -34.95
CA LEU A 13 46.83 -11.22 -35.15
C LEU A 13 46.77 -12.51 -34.34
N LEU A 14 47.88 -13.26 -34.21
CA LEU A 14 47.88 -14.45 -33.36
C LEU A 14 47.70 -14.11 -31.88
N LEU A 15 48.32 -13.02 -31.41
CA LEU A 15 48.16 -12.52 -30.04
C LEU A 15 46.76 -11.96 -29.80
N SER A 16 46.14 -11.27 -30.78
CA SER A 16 44.74 -10.81 -30.65
C SER A 16 43.75 -11.98 -30.67
N THR A 17 44.02 -13.03 -31.46
CA THR A 17 43.17 -14.23 -31.48
C THR A 17 43.35 -15.10 -30.24
N LEU A 18 44.55 -15.17 -29.65
CA LEU A 18 44.74 -15.85 -28.36
C LEU A 18 44.14 -15.04 -27.21
N PHE A 19 44.16 -13.71 -27.27
CA PHE A 19 43.49 -12.86 -26.28
C PHE A 19 41.97 -12.93 -26.42
N SER A 20 41.43 -13.02 -27.63
CA SER A 20 39.99 -13.25 -27.85
C SER A 20 39.55 -14.66 -27.43
N LEU A 21 40.38 -15.69 -27.65
CA LEU A 21 40.09 -17.07 -27.19
C LEU A 21 40.25 -17.25 -25.67
N LEU A 22 41.08 -16.43 -24.99
CA LEU A 22 41.16 -16.39 -23.53
C LEU A 22 40.09 -15.47 -22.89
N CYS A 23 39.50 -14.56 -23.66
CA CYS A 23 38.32 -13.78 -23.29
C CYS A 23 37.00 -14.46 -23.71
N GLU A 24 37.06 -15.65 -24.33
CA GLU A 24 35.92 -16.52 -24.64
C GLU A 24 35.64 -17.57 -23.54
N GLU A 25 36.23 -17.42 -22.35
CA GLU A 25 35.39 -17.58 -21.16
C GLU A 25 34.45 -16.37 -21.12
N LEU A 26 33.45 -16.40 -22.01
CA LEU A 26 32.18 -15.77 -21.76
C LEU A 26 31.82 -16.19 -20.34
N VAL A 27 31.97 -15.25 -19.40
CA VAL A 27 31.17 -15.24 -18.19
C VAL A 27 29.75 -15.12 -18.75
N VAL A 28 29.15 -16.28 -19.05
CA VAL A 28 27.73 -16.39 -19.25
C VAL A 28 27.17 -15.87 -17.94
N SER A 29 26.68 -14.64 -17.96
CA SER A 29 25.93 -14.04 -16.87
C SER A 29 24.98 -15.12 -16.38
N LYS A 30 25.12 -15.54 -15.12
CA LYS A 30 24.17 -16.47 -14.51
C LYS A 30 22.79 -15.86 -14.72
N GLU A 31 21.91 -16.53 -15.47
CA GLU A 31 20.54 -16.06 -15.69
C GLU A 31 19.81 -16.01 -14.34
N CYS A 32 19.89 -14.86 -13.68
CA CYS A 32 18.98 -14.48 -12.62
C CYS A 32 17.72 -13.96 -13.27
N THR A 33 16.95 -14.87 -13.84
CA THR A 33 15.69 -14.52 -14.47
C THR A 33 14.55 -14.96 -13.56
N ASN A 34 13.40 -14.32 -13.71
CA ASN A 34 12.18 -15.04 -13.45
C ASN A 34 12.00 -16.03 -14.60
N THR A 35 11.73 -17.31 -14.33
CA THR A 35 11.34 -18.26 -15.39
C THR A 35 10.19 -17.68 -16.19
N PHE A 36 10.41 -17.31 -17.47
CA PHE A 36 9.50 -16.50 -18.31
C PHE A 36 8.93 -15.27 -17.55
N PRO A 37 9.36 -14.03 -17.84
CA PRO A 37 8.92 -12.84 -17.09
C PRO A 37 7.40 -12.76 -16.87
N GLU A 38 6.59 -13.15 -17.85
CA GLU A 38 5.13 -13.18 -17.73
C GLU A 38 4.65 -14.21 -16.70
N LEU A 39 5.30 -15.37 -16.63
CA LEU A 39 4.98 -16.38 -15.61
C LEU A 39 5.42 -15.97 -14.22
N SER A 40 6.29 -14.99 -13.99
CA SER A 40 6.45 -14.48 -12.61
C SER A 40 5.26 -13.67 -12.13
N SER A 41 4.44 -13.14 -13.03
CA SER A 41 3.26 -12.37 -12.63
C SER A 41 2.22 -13.30 -12.01
N HIS A 42 1.74 -12.94 -10.82
CA HIS A 42 0.65 -13.66 -10.19
C HIS A 42 -0.65 -13.46 -10.95
N THR A 43 -0.91 -12.25 -11.43
CA THR A 43 -2.06 -11.93 -12.29
C THR A 43 -2.08 -12.81 -13.53
N PHE A 44 -1.00 -12.79 -14.32
CA PHE A 44 -0.91 -13.58 -15.55
C PHE A 44 -1.02 -15.08 -15.30
N ARG A 45 -0.39 -15.61 -14.23
CA ARG A 45 -0.49 -17.02 -13.86
C ARG A 45 -1.92 -17.42 -13.52
N TYR A 46 -2.62 -16.59 -12.75
CA TYR A 46 -4.01 -16.87 -12.40
C TYR A 46 -4.89 -16.93 -13.64
N GLU A 47 -4.75 -15.97 -14.56
CA GLU A 47 -5.46 -15.99 -15.85
C GLU A 47 -5.16 -17.25 -16.66
N LEU A 48 -3.88 -17.60 -16.76
CA LEU A 48 -3.43 -18.78 -17.48
C LEU A 48 -4.07 -20.05 -16.90
N LEU A 49 -4.04 -20.23 -15.58
CA LEU A 49 -4.54 -21.43 -14.92
C LEU A 49 -6.07 -21.54 -14.93
N THR A 50 -6.77 -20.41 -14.90
CA THR A 50 -8.24 -20.37 -14.91
C THR A 50 -8.85 -20.32 -16.31
N SER A 51 -8.04 -20.02 -17.33
CA SER A 51 -8.51 -19.98 -18.72
C SER A 51 -9.02 -21.33 -19.21
N LYS A 52 -10.15 -21.28 -19.93
CA LYS A 52 -10.74 -22.43 -20.64
C LYS A 52 -10.09 -22.69 -22.00
N ASN A 53 -9.19 -21.81 -22.46
CA ASN A 53 -8.48 -21.98 -23.71
C ASN A 53 -7.28 -22.92 -23.51
N GLU A 54 -7.53 -24.22 -23.67
CA GLU A 54 -6.50 -25.26 -23.50
C GLU A 54 -5.32 -25.10 -24.47
N THR A 55 -5.58 -24.63 -25.69
CA THR A 55 -4.53 -24.38 -26.70
C THR A 55 -3.59 -23.28 -26.21
N TRP A 56 -4.11 -22.12 -25.81
CA TRP A 56 -3.30 -21.02 -25.28
C TRP A 56 -2.50 -21.44 -24.05
N ARG A 57 -3.14 -22.16 -23.12
CA ARG A 57 -2.46 -22.72 -21.95
C ARG A 57 -1.30 -23.63 -22.34
N ASN A 58 -1.55 -24.58 -23.25
CA ASN A 58 -0.53 -25.51 -23.69
C ASN A 58 0.57 -24.81 -24.47
N GLU A 59 0.27 -23.78 -25.26
CA GLU A 59 1.26 -22.98 -25.98
C GLU A 59 2.16 -22.20 -25.03
N VAL A 60 1.60 -21.47 -24.07
CA VAL A 60 2.38 -20.70 -23.07
C VAL A 60 3.21 -21.64 -22.18
N LEU A 61 2.64 -22.75 -21.71
CA LEU A 61 3.36 -23.74 -20.90
C LEU A 61 4.38 -24.57 -21.72
N ALA A 62 4.11 -24.82 -23.01
CA ALA A 62 5.09 -25.46 -23.89
C ALA A 62 6.25 -24.51 -24.21
N GLN A 63 5.97 -23.22 -24.42
CA GLN A 63 6.98 -22.17 -24.57
C GLN A 63 7.81 -22.02 -23.31
N SER A 64 7.23 -22.20 -22.10
CA SER A 64 8.01 -22.20 -20.85
C SER A 64 9.05 -23.32 -20.75
N HIS A 65 8.95 -24.36 -21.58
CA HIS A 65 9.98 -25.40 -21.70
C HIS A 65 11.13 -25.01 -22.65
N TYR A 66 11.02 -23.95 -23.46
CA TYR A 66 12.01 -23.61 -24.51
C TYR A 66 13.29 -22.93 -24.01
N HIS A 67 13.38 -22.48 -22.75
CA HIS A 67 14.66 -22.06 -22.16
C HIS A 67 15.55 -23.23 -21.70
N LEU A 68 15.03 -24.46 -21.77
CA LEU A 68 15.85 -25.67 -21.79
C LEU A 68 15.81 -26.21 -23.21
N THR A 69 16.59 -25.63 -24.13
CA THR A 69 16.72 -26.22 -25.47
C THR A 69 17.20 -27.67 -25.34
N PRO A 70 16.46 -28.68 -25.85
CA PRO A 70 16.87 -30.09 -25.78
C PRO A 70 18.10 -30.44 -26.62
N SER A 71 18.62 -29.48 -27.40
CA SER A 71 19.80 -29.68 -28.24
C SER A 71 21.09 -29.79 -27.43
N ASP A 72 21.17 -29.16 -26.26
CA ASP A 72 22.38 -29.22 -25.43
C ASP A 72 22.38 -30.44 -24.51
N ASP A 73 21.24 -30.85 -23.96
CA ASP A 73 21.17 -32.02 -23.07
C ASP A 73 21.58 -33.34 -23.75
N SER A 74 21.28 -33.52 -25.04
CA SER A 74 21.63 -34.75 -25.76
C SER A 74 23.11 -34.83 -26.18
N TYR A 75 23.79 -33.68 -26.30
CA TYR A 75 25.23 -33.59 -26.57
C TYR A 75 26.03 -33.66 -25.26
N TRP A 76 25.56 -33.01 -24.19
CA TRP A 76 26.16 -33.08 -22.85
C TRP A 76 25.99 -34.45 -22.18
N ALA A 77 24.83 -35.12 -22.32
CA ALA A 77 24.64 -36.48 -21.81
C ALA A 77 25.47 -37.55 -22.55
N LYS A 78 25.97 -37.24 -23.75
CA LYS A 78 26.92 -38.09 -24.50
C LYS A 78 28.39 -37.77 -24.22
N LEU A 79 28.70 -36.56 -23.73
CA LEU A 79 30.05 -36.12 -23.36
C LEU A 79 30.39 -36.37 -21.88
N LEU A 80 29.39 -36.59 -21.02
CA LEU A 80 29.61 -37.00 -19.63
C LEU A 80 29.86 -38.50 -19.53
N PRO A 81 31.00 -38.95 -18.96
CA PRO A 81 31.15 -40.34 -18.57
C PRO A 81 29.99 -40.70 -17.63
N LYS A 82 29.24 -41.76 -17.94
CA LYS A 82 28.32 -42.39 -16.99
C LYS A 82 29.13 -42.91 -15.79
N ARG A 83 29.46 -42.05 -14.83
CA ARG A 83 30.03 -42.42 -13.52
C ARG A 83 30.03 -41.23 -12.56
N MET A 84 29.25 -41.41 -11.49
CA MET A 84 29.42 -40.90 -10.12
C MET A 84 29.57 -39.40 -9.91
N VAL A 85 28.63 -38.87 -9.12
CA VAL A 85 28.75 -37.65 -8.28
C VAL A 85 30.22 -37.34 -7.99
N ARG A 86 30.71 -36.18 -8.46
CA ARG A 86 32.09 -35.78 -8.19
C ARG A 86 32.23 -35.47 -6.70
N GLN A 87 33.30 -36.01 -6.12
CA GLN A 87 33.72 -35.74 -4.75
C GLN A 87 33.89 -34.23 -4.49
N GLU A 88 34.20 -33.45 -5.53
CA GLU A 88 34.34 -31.99 -5.52
C GLU A 88 33.06 -31.24 -5.10
N ASP A 89 31.86 -31.67 -5.53
CA ASP A 89 30.60 -31.00 -5.18
C ASP A 89 30.17 -31.30 -3.74
N GLN A 90 30.43 -32.53 -3.28
CA GLN A 90 30.29 -32.88 -1.86
C GLN A 90 31.30 -32.13 -0.99
N ILE A 91 32.54 -31.97 -1.46
CA ILE A 91 33.56 -31.15 -0.80
C ILE A 91 33.15 -29.67 -0.78
N SER A 92 32.58 -29.13 -1.86
CA SER A 92 32.06 -27.77 -1.95
C SER A 92 30.89 -27.54 -0.99
N TRP A 93 29.93 -28.47 -0.93
CA TRP A 93 28.84 -28.42 0.05
C TRP A 93 29.37 -28.53 1.48
N MET A 94 30.29 -29.45 1.77
CA MET A 94 30.90 -29.58 3.10
C MET A 94 31.75 -28.37 3.48
N MET A 95 32.43 -27.72 2.53
CA MET A 95 33.21 -26.50 2.76
C MET A 95 32.31 -25.30 3.01
N LEU A 96 31.26 -25.11 2.21
CA LEU A 96 30.26 -24.06 2.43
C LEU A 96 29.55 -24.27 3.78
N TYR A 97 29.09 -25.50 4.05
CA TYR A 97 28.48 -25.86 5.32
C TYR A 97 29.41 -25.59 6.51
N ARG A 98 30.70 -25.92 6.40
CA ARG A 98 31.72 -25.59 7.43
C ARG A 98 31.93 -24.09 7.56
N GLN A 99 32.06 -23.36 6.46
CA GLN A 99 32.20 -21.90 6.47
C GLN A 99 31.01 -21.22 7.16
N ILE A 100 29.77 -21.58 6.80
CA ILE A 100 28.56 -21.03 7.43
C ILE A 100 28.53 -21.37 8.93
N LYS A 101 28.89 -22.62 9.28
CA LYS A 101 28.96 -23.05 10.68
C LYS A 101 30.03 -22.29 11.47
N ASP A 102 31.17 -22.02 10.86
CA ASP A 102 32.29 -21.29 11.48
C ASP A 102 32.00 -19.78 11.62
N TYR A 103 31.26 -19.18 10.67
CA TYR A 103 30.75 -17.80 10.77
C TYR A 103 29.81 -17.63 11.99
N GLY A 104 28.96 -18.62 12.27
CA GLY A 104 28.09 -18.62 13.46
C GLY A 104 28.77 -19.11 14.76
N GLY A 105 29.99 -19.66 14.68
CA GLY A 105 30.67 -20.27 15.81
C GLY A 105 31.60 -19.37 16.61
N ASN A 106 31.98 -18.19 16.09
CA ASN A 106 33.03 -17.38 16.70
C ASN A 106 32.79 -15.86 16.75
N ASN A 107 31.60 -15.40 16.35
CA ASN A 107 31.14 -14.05 16.65
C ASN A 107 29.92 -14.14 17.55
N ASN A 108 30.14 -13.98 18.86
CA ASN A 108 29.20 -13.27 19.74
C ASN A 108 29.11 -11.79 19.30
N GLY A 109 28.99 -11.55 18.00
CA GLY A 109 28.76 -10.26 17.39
C GLY A 109 27.28 -9.98 17.53
N ASN A 110 26.83 -9.76 18.77
CA ASN A 110 25.77 -8.78 18.97
C ASN A 110 26.24 -7.56 18.18
N ALA A 111 25.64 -7.30 17.02
CA ALA A 111 25.63 -5.97 16.44
C ALA A 111 24.86 -5.08 17.43
N GLY A 112 25.47 -4.84 18.59
CA GLY A 112 24.88 -4.20 19.74
C GLY A 112 24.62 -2.75 19.40
N GLY A 113 23.43 -2.26 19.72
CA GLY A 113 23.04 -0.88 19.51
C GLY A 113 21.91 -0.65 18.50
N PHE A 114 21.28 -1.71 17.97
CA PHE A 114 20.03 -1.55 17.24
C PHE A 114 18.89 -1.13 18.18
N LEU A 115 18.00 -0.29 17.68
CA LEU A 115 16.74 -0.04 18.37
C LEU A 115 15.88 -1.31 18.36
N LYS A 116 15.32 -1.61 19.53
CA LYS A 116 14.34 -2.69 19.71
C LYS A 116 12.95 -2.16 19.42
N ALA A 117 12.19 -2.94 18.66
CA ALA A 117 10.77 -2.68 18.53
C ALA A 117 10.07 -2.92 19.87
N VAL A 118 9.16 -2.03 20.25
CA VAL A 118 8.34 -2.27 21.44
C VAL A 118 7.36 -3.42 21.19
N PRO A 119 6.97 -4.17 22.24
CA PRO A 119 5.94 -5.19 22.09
C PRO A 119 4.62 -4.57 21.62
N LEU A 120 4.04 -5.08 20.53
CA LEU A 120 2.78 -4.58 19.97
C LEU A 120 1.62 -4.62 21.00
N LYS A 121 1.66 -5.61 21.91
CA LYS A 121 0.69 -5.74 23.01
C LYS A 121 0.68 -4.62 24.03
N ASP A 122 1.71 -3.79 24.06
CA ASP A 122 1.82 -2.65 24.97
C ASP A 122 1.37 -1.34 24.30
N VAL A 123 1.04 -1.35 23.00
CA VAL A 123 0.59 -0.18 22.22
C VAL A 123 -0.89 -0.31 21.88
N ARG A 124 -1.68 0.76 22.13
CA ARG A 124 -3.10 0.83 21.74
C ARG A 124 -3.33 2.08 20.93
N LEU A 125 -3.92 1.91 19.74
CA LEU A 125 -4.34 3.03 18.90
C LEU A 125 -5.62 3.65 19.46
N ASP A 126 -5.79 4.96 19.28
CA ASP A 126 -7.08 5.60 19.54
C ASP A 126 -8.11 5.08 18.53
N PRO A 127 -9.23 4.47 18.99
CA PRO A 127 -10.26 3.93 18.09
C PRO A 127 -10.92 4.97 17.18
N SER A 128 -10.90 6.25 17.57
CA SER A 128 -11.46 7.35 16.78
C SER A 128 -10.51 7.88 15.70
N SER A 129 -9.23 7.51 15.75
CA SER A 129 -8.27 7.87 14.71
C SER A 129 -8.50 7.06 13.43
N ILE A 130 -8.05 7.58 12.29
CA ILE A 130 -8.12 6.84 11.00
C ILE A 130 -7.44 5.47 11.07
N HIS A 131 -6.34 5.36 11.83
CA HIS A 131 -5.61 4.11 12.02
C HIS A 131 -6.41 3.13 12.90
N GLY A 132 -7.06 3.63 13.96
CA GLY A 132 -7.93 2.83 14.81
C GLY A 132 -9.16 2.33 14.07
N MET A 133 -9.79 3.16 13.24
CA MET A 133 -10.91 2.76 12.38
C MET A 133 -10.49 1.70 11.37
N ALA A 134 -9.36 1.88 10.69
CA ALA A 134 -8.86 0.91 9.71
C ALA A 134 -8.50 -0.45 10.36
N GLN A 135 -7.88 -0.42 11.54
CA GLN A 135 -7.62 -1.60 12.36
C GLN A 135 -8.93 -2.32 12.73
N GLN A 136 -9.95 -1.58 13.16
CA GLN A 136 -11.24 -2.12 13.54
C GLN A 136 -11.97 -2.77 12.35
N THR A 137 -12.00 -2.12 11.18
CA THR A 137 -12.57 -2.69 9.95
C THR A 137 -11.87 -3.98 9.54
N ASN A 138 -10.54 -4.08 9.74
CA ASN A 138 -9.83 -5.33 9.50
C ASN A 138 -10.13 -6.42 10.54
N LEU A 139 -10.29 -6.06 11.82
CA LEU A 139 -10.69 -7.00 12.87
C LEU A 139 -12.05 -7.62 12.55
N GLU A 140 -13.01 -6.82 12.09
CA GLU A 140 -14.32 -7.27 11.64
C GLU A 140 -14.20 -8.30 10.50
N TYR A 141 -13.29 -8.07 9.54
CA TYR A 141 -13.04 -9.02 8.46
C TYR A 141 -12.42 -10.33 8.96
N LEU A 142 -11.41 -10.27 9.83
CA LEU A 142 -10.78 -11.47 10.40
C LEU A 142 -11.76 -12.32 11.21
N LEU A 143 -12.73 -11.69 11.88
CA LEU A 143 -13.80 -12.36 12.61
C LEU A 143 -14.88 -12.93 11.68
N MET A 144 -15.09 -12.34 10.50
CA MET A 144 -16.05 -12.79 9.49
C MET A 144 -15.64 -14.11 8.83
N LEU A 145 -14.34 -14.38 8.69
CA LEU A 145 -13.83 -15.59 8.05
C LEU A 145 -14.16 -16.85 8.87
N ASP A 146 -14.75 -17.84 8.21
CA ASP A 146 -15.06 -19.15 8.77
C ASP A 146 -13.81 -20.04 8.89
N VAL A 147 -13.66 -20.69 10.05
CA VAL A 147 -12.51 -21.54 10.40
C VAL A 147 -12.46 -22.80 9.54
N ASP A 148 -13.60 -23.45 9.31
CA ASP A 148 -13.67 -24.69 8.55
C ASP A 148 -13.36 -24.45 7.06
N ARG A 149 -13.82 -23.33 6.50
CA ARG A 149 -13.48 -22.89 5.14
C ARG A 149 -12.00 -22.57 4.98
N LEU A 150 -11.37 -21.89 5.94
CA LEU A 150 -9.94 -21.56 5.91
C LEU A 150 -9.08 -22.83 5.81
N VAL A 151 -9.36 -23.84 6.64
CA VAL A 151 -8.54 -25.06 6.72
C VAL A 151 -9.01 -26.18 5.78
N TRP A 152 -9.99 -25.91 4.91
CA TRP A 152 -10.64 -26.92 4.06
C TRP A 152 -9.62 -27.65 3.17
N SER A 153 -8.77 -26.93 2.45
CA SER A 153 -7.79 -27.51 1.51
C SER A 153 -6.67 -28.28 2.22
N PHE A 154 -6.33 -27.88 3.45
CA PHE A 154 -5.38 -28.62 4.31
C PHE A 154 -5.95 -29.97 4.74
N ARG A 155 -7.20 -29.99 5.22
CA ARG A 155 -7.90 -31.23 5.57
C ARG A 155 -8.04 -32.14 4.37
N LYS A 156 -8.38 -31.60 3.20
CA LYS A 156 -8.47 -32.36 1.95
C LYS A 156 -7.14 -33.05 1.61
N THR A 157 -6.03 -32.31 1.72
CA THR A 157 -4.68 -32.83 1.44
C THR A 157 -4.25 -33.88 2.45
N ALA A 158 -4.61 -33.72 3.73
CA ALA A 158 -4.32 -34.69 4.79
C ALA A 158 -5.25 -35.92 4.80
N GLY A 159 -6.28 -35.96 3.94
CA GLY A 159 -7.27 -37.04 3.91
C GLY A 159 -8.27 -37.01 5.08
N LEU A 160 -8.49 -35.83 5.68
CA LEU A 160 -9.43 -35.61 6.79
C LEU A 160 -10.82 -35.14 6.27
N PRO A 161 -11.90 -35.29 7.07
CA PRO A 161 -13.22 -34.76 6.71
C PRO A 161 -13.18 -33.25 6.45
N THR A 162 -13.90 -32.77 5.43
CA THR A 162 -13.85 -31.38 4.97
C THR A 162 -15.22 -30.69 5.11
N PRO A 163 -15.61 -30.27 6.34
CA PRO A 163 -16.87 -29.56 6.55
C PRO A 163 -16.90 -28.22 5.80
N GLY A 164 -18.07 -27.86 5.30
CA GLY A 164 -18.26 -26.62 4.53
C GLY A 164 -17.71 -26.70 3.09
N GLN A 165 -17.36 -25.54 2.54
CA GLN A 165 -16.84 -25.37 1.18
C GLN A 165 -15.59 -24.49 1.21
N PRO A 166 -14.63 -24.70 0.30
CA PRO A 166 -13.44 -23.85 0.22
C PRO A 166 -13.79 -22.39 -0.10
N TYR A 167 -12.85 -21.49 0.12
CA TYR A 167 -12.92 -20.12 -0.38
C TYR A 167 -12.67 -20.07 -1.90
N GLY A 168 -13.10 -18.97 -2.53
CA GLY A 168 -12.89 -18.74 -3.96
C GLY A 168 -11.49 -18.18 -4.29
N GLY A 169 -11.35 -17.65 -5.50
CA GLY A 169 -10.15 -16.94 -5.94
C GLY A 169 -8.88 -17.79 -5.82
N TRP A 170 -7.84 -17.21 -5.23
CA TRP A 170 -6.55 -17.90 -5.11
C TRP A 170 -6.52 -18.99 -4.02
N GLU A 171 -7.56 -19.07 -3.19
CA GLU A 171 -7.77 -20.17 -2.22
C GLU A 171 -8.63 -21.32 -2.78
N ALA A 172 -9.10 -21.21 -4.03
CA ALA A 172 -9.86 -22.26 -4.69
C ALA A 172 -9.05 -23.57 -4.81
N VAL A 173 -9.74 -24.71 -4.82
CA VAL A 173 -9.14 -26.06 -4.76
C VAL A 173 -8.15 -26.35 -5.90
N ASN A 174 -8.36 -25.73 -7.06
CA ASN A 174 -7.55 -25.89 -8.25
C ASN A 174 -6.46 -24.81 -8.40
N CYS A 175 -6.36 -23.85 -7.48
CA CYS A 175 -5.32 -22.83 -7.49
C CYS A 175 -4.01 -23.38 -6.90
N GLY A 176 -2.88 -23.10 -7.56
CA GLY A 176 -1.54 -23.51 -7.09
C GLY A 176 -1.08 -22.77 -5.83
N LEU A 177 -1.62 -21.57 -5.56
CA LEU A 177 -1.26 -20.79 -4.37
C LEU A 177 -2.09 -21.10 -3.12
N ARG A 178 -3.15 -21.92 -3.21
CA ARG A 178 -4.06 -22.20 -2.09
C ARG A 178 -3.31 -22.52 -0.80
N GLY A 179 -3.83 -22.02 0.33
CA GLY A 179 -3.20 -22.06 1.64
C GLY A 179 -2.30 -20.87 1.97
N HIS A 180 -1.92 -20.04 0.98
CA HIS A 180 -1.09 -18.86 1.23
C HIS A 180 -1.82 -17.84 2.10
N PHE A 181 -3.12 -17.60 1.85
CA PHE A 181 -3.89 -16.64 2.63
C PHE A 181 -4.11 -17.16 4.05
N VAL A 182 -4.24 -18.47 4.24
CA VAL A 182 -4.32 -19.07 5.58
C VAL A 182 -3.03 -18.83 6.37
N GLY A 183 -1.86 -18.89 5.71
CA GLY A 183 -0.60 -18.47 6.31
C GLY A 183 -0.62 -17.00 6.75
N HIS A 184 -1.08 -16.10 5.88
CA HIS A 184 -1.26 -14.69 6.21
C HIS A 184 -2.28 -14.47 7.35
N TYR A 185 -3.38 -15.24 7.38
CA TYR A 185 -4.37 -15.17 8.44
C TYR A 185 -3.79 -15.54 9.80
N LEU A 186 -2.87 -16.53 9.86
CA LEU A 186 -2.16 -16.85 11.09
C LEU A 186 -1.31 -15.67 11.59
N SER A 187 -0.56 -14.99 10.70
CA SER A 187 0.19 -13.79 11.08
C SER A 187 -0.74 -12.65 11.50
N ALA A 188 -1.72 -12.30 10.66
CA ALA A 188 -2.64 -11.19 10.86
C ALA A 188 -3.47 -11.33 12.13
N SER A 189 -3.93 -12.54 12.47
CA SER A 189 -4.72 -12.78 13.69
C SER A 189 -3.87 -12.71 14.95
N ALA A 190 -2.62 -13.20 14.93
CA ALA A 190 -1.70 -13.04 16.06
C ALA A 190 -1.36 -11.55 16.30
N LEU A 191 -1.06 -10.82 15.23
CA LEU A 191 -0.76 -9.39 15.28
C LEU A 191 -1.97 -8.59 15.77
N MET A 192 -3.17 -8.87 15.24
CA MET A 192 -4.39 -8.20 15.65
C MET A 192 -4.72 -8.50 17.11
N TRP A 193 -4.60 -9.76 17.55
CA TRP A 193 -4.80 -10.13 18.94
C TRP A 193 -3.84 -9.37 19.87
N ALA A 194 -2.56 -9.25 19.50
CA ALA A 194 -1.62 -8.44 20.27
C ALA A 194 -2.05 -6.96 20.30
N SER A 195 -2.50 -6.40 19.18
CA SER A 195 -2.93 -5.00 19.09
C SER A 195 -4.21 -4.68 19.88
N THR A 196 -5.18 -5.60 19.95
CA THR A 196 -6.54 -5.30 20.47
C THR A 196 -6.92 -6.10 21.72
N ASN A 197 -6.24 -7.22 21.97
CA ASN A 197 -6.59 -8.22 22.99
C ASN A 197 -8.01 -8.81 22.81
N ASP A 198 -8.49 -8.94 21.58
CA ASP A 198 -9.82 -9.52 21.29
C ASP A 198 -9.86 -11.04 21.54
N ASN A 199 -10.63 -11.48 22.53
CA ASN A 199 -10.71 -12.89 22.93
C ASN A 199 -11.47 -13.77 21.92
N THR A 200 -12.38 -13.19 21.13
CA THR A 200 -13.13 -13.92 20.10
C THR A 200 -12.16 -14.34 18.99
N LEU A 201 -11.30 -13.42 18.54
CA LEU A 201 -10.25 -13.69 17.58
C LEU A 201 -9.24 -14.70 18.13
N LYS A 202 -8.84 -14.58 19.40
CA LYS A 202 -7.95 -15.56 20.06
C LYS A 202 -8.49 -16.98 19.95
N THR A 203 -9.79 -17.14 20.15
CA THR A 203 -10.46 -18.45 20.06
C THR A 203 -10.42 -18.98 18.62
N LYS A 204 -10.77 -18.15 17.62
CA LYS A 204 -10.79 -18.55 16.21
C LYS A 204 -9.39 -18.88 15.69
N MET A 205 -8.39 -18.05 15.95
CA MET A 205 -7.02 -18.30 15.49
C MET A 205 -6.42 -19.57 16.13
N SER A 206 -6.71 -19.82 17.41
CA SER A 206 -6.27 -21.04 18.11
C SER A 206 -6.93 -22.29 17.51
N ALA A 207 -8.20 -22.20 17.12
CA ALA A 207 -8.90 -23.30 16.43
C ALA A 207 -8.26 -23.63 15.08
N VAL A 208 -7.88 -22.61 14.29
CA VAL A 208 -7.15 -22.80 13.02
C VAL A 208 -5.83 -23.53 13.27
N VAL A 209 -5.00 -23.08 14.22
CA VAL A 209 -3.73 -23.74 14.57
C VAL A 209 -3.96 -25.20 15.00
N SER A 210 -4.96 -25.46 15.84
CA SER A 210 -5.29 -26.81 16.29
C SER A 210 -5.63 -27.73 15.12
N ILE A 211 -6.48 -27.29 14.19
CA ILE A 211 -6.89 -28.09 13.04
C ILE A 211 -5.72 -28.34 12.08
N LEU A 212 -4.88 -27.32 11.83
CA LEU A 212 -3.68 -27.47 11.03
C LEU A 212 -2.68 -28.45 11.66
N SER A 213 -2.58 -28.46 13.00
CA SER A 213 -1.78 -29.44 13.74
C SER A 213 -2.29 -30.86 13.52
N ASP A 214 -3.60 -31.07 13.54
CA ASP A 214 -4.20 -32.38 13.27
C ASP A 214 -3.94 -32.83 11.83
N CYS A 215 -3.99 -31.92 10.86
CA CYS A 215 -3.59 -32.19 9.47
C CYS A 215 -2.12 -32.63 9.39
N GLN A 216 -1.19 -31.87 9.99
CA GLN A 216 0.24 -32.20 9.97
C GLN A 216 0.55 -33.55 10.64
N LYS A 217 -0.11 -33.84 11.77
CA LYS A 217 0.00 -35.13 12.46
C LYS A 217 -0.51 -36.30 11.62
N GLN A 218 -1.65 -36.12 10.95
CA GLN A 218 -2.22 -37.14 10.05
C GLN A 218 -1.28 -37.45 8.88
N MET A 219 -0.59 -36.44 8.36
CA MET A 219 0.42 -36.64 7.32
C MET A 219 1.70 -37.34 7.83
N GLY A 220 2.03 -37.17 9.12
CA GLY A 220 3.04 -37.96 9.82
C GLY A 220 4.51 -37.70 9.43
N THR A 221 4.78 -36.75 8.54
CA THR A 221 6.12 -36.49 7.98
C THR A 221 6.72 -35.14 8.39
N GLY A 222 5.93 -34.26 9.00
CA GLY A 222 6.29 -32.85 9.23
C GLY A 222 5.83 -31.90 8.15
N TYR A 223 5.40 -32.44 7.01
CA TYR A 223 4.81 -31.65 5.92
C TYR A 223 3.47 -31.04 6.34
N LEU A 224 3.26 -29.78 5.96
CA LEU A 224 1.98 -29.07 6.10
C LEU A 224 1.83 -28.08 4.93
N SER A 225 0.81 -28.29 4.11
CA SER A 225 0.37 -27.37 3.06
C SER A 225 -1.07 -27.72 2.65
N ALA A 226 -1.72 -26.82 1.92
CA ALA A 226 -3.02 -27.04 1.28
C ALA A 226 -2.91 -27.79 -0.07
N PHE A 227 -1.69 -28.17 -0.46
CA PHE A 227 -1.38 -28.92 -1.68
C PHE A 227 -0.44 -30.10 -1.43
N PRO A 228 -0.40 -31.13 -2.30
CA PRO A 228 0.47 -32.29 -2.13
C PRO A 228 1.95 -31.94 -2.32
N SER A 229 2.86 -32.70 -1.70
CA SER A 229 4.31 -32.45 -1.77
C SER A 229 4.92 -32.55 -3.18
N GLU A 230 4.18 -33.08 -4.15
CA GLU A 230 4.58 -33.19 -5.56
C GLU A 230 4.87 -31.81 -6.20
N GLU A 231 4.23 -30.74 -5.74
CA GLU A 231 4.51 -29.38 -6.22
C GLU A 231 5.98 -28.98 -5.97
N PHE A 232 6.56 -29.43 -4.85
CA PHE A 232 7.99 -29.26 -4.59
C PHE A 232 8.87 -30.15 -5.47
N ASP A 233 8.40 -31.36 -5.85
CA ASP A 233 9.14 -32.23 -6.76
C ASP A 233 9.28 -31.55 -8.13
N ARG A 234 8.24 -30.85 -8.59
CA ARG A 234 8.27 -30.03 -9.81
C ARG A 234 9.19 -28.83 -9.69
N PHE A 235 9.08 -28.07 -8.60
CA PHE A 235 9.95 -26.91 -8.31
C PHE A 235 11.43 -27.29 -8.40
N GLU A 236 11.83 -28.34 -7.69
CA GLU A 236 13.23 -28.79 -7.62
C GLU A 236 13.69 -29.45 -8.92
N ALA A 237 12.73 -29.98 -9.69
CA ALA A 237 12.95 -30.46 -11.05
C ALA A 237 12.99 -29.35 -12.11
N LEU A 238 12.90 -28.06 -11.73
CA LEU A 238 12.79 -26.91 -12.64
C LEU A 238 11.66 -27.08 -13.66
N LYS A 239 10.56 -27.67 -13.21
CA LYS A 239 9.32 -27.78 -13.99
C LYS A 239 8.37 -26.69 -13.54
N THR A 240 7.57 -26.19 -14.46
CA THR A 240 6.54 -25.18 -14.18
C THR A 240 5.71 -25.62 -12.98
N VAL A 241 5.56 -24.74 -12.00
CA VAL A 241 4.73 -24.88 -10.80
C VAL A 241 4.52 -23.47 -10.24
N TRP A 242 3.50 -23.25 -9.39
CA TRP A 242 3.23 -21.93 -8.85
C TRP A 242 3.73 -21.81 -7.41
N ALA A 243 4.92 -21.23 -7.24
CA ALA A 243 5.45 -20.70 -5.98
C ALA A 243 5.18 -21.52 -4.68
N PRO A 244 5.46 -22.84 -4.63
CA PRO A 244 5.17 -23.64 -3.44
C PRO A 244 5.97 -23.21 -2.22
N TYR A 245 7.20 -22.71 -2.40
CA TYR A 245 8.03 -22.16 -1.31
C TYR A 245 7.48 -20.83 -0.78
N TYR A 246 6.91 -19.97 -1.64
CA TYR A 246 6.19 -18.77 -1.20
C TYR A 246 5.03 -19.11 -0.25
N THR A 247 4.25 -20.13 -0.58
CA THR A 247 3.08 -20.53 0.21
C THR A 247 3.48 -21.07 1.57
N ILE A 248 4.46 -21.98 1.65
CA ILE A 248 4.93 -22.46 2.96
C ILE A 248 5.64 -21.37 3.76
N HIS A 249 6.28 -20.38 3.11
CA HIS A 249 6.82 -19.22 3.82
C HIS A 249 5.70 -18.51 4.59
N LYS A 250 4.52 -18.29 4.00
CA LYS A 250 3.39 -17.66 4.73
C LYS A 250 2.92 -18.50 5.89
N ILE A 251 2.82 -19.81 5.70
CA ILE A 251 2.42 -20.73 6.78
C ILE A 251 3.46 -20.71 7.91
N MET A 252 4.75 -20.80 7.59
CA MET A 252 5.84 -20.77 8.57
C MET A 252 5.91 -19.44 9.31
N ALA A 253 5.79 -18.31 8.59
CA ALA A 253 5.76 -16.97 9.20
C ALA A 253 4.55 -16.82 10.12
N GLY A 254 3.38 -17.27 9.68
CA GLY A 254 2.16 -17.32 10.48
C GLY A 254 2.29 -18.12 11.76
N LEU A 255 2.86 -19.33 11.69
CA LEU A 255 3.12 -20.16 12.88
C LEU A 255 4.14 -19.51 13.82
N LEU A 256 5.18 -18.87 13.27
CA LEU A 256 6.16 -18.13 14.05
C LEU A 256 5.54 -16.93 14.77
N ASP A 257 4.64 -16.22 14.11
CA ASP A 257 3.94 -15.06 14.67
C ASP A 257 2.91 -15.49 15.74
N GLN A 258 2.22 -16.62 15.55
CA GLN A 258 1.37 -17.22 16.59
C GLN A 258 2.17 -17.55 17.86
N TYR A 259 3.41 -18.01 17.73
CA TYR A 259 4.30 -18.19 18.87
C TYR A 259 4.76 -16.85 19.46
N THR A 260 5.30 -15.95 18.62
CA THR A 260 5.98 -14.72 19.06
C THR A 260 5.02 -13.69 19.66
N PHE A 261 3.81 -13.58 19.13
CA PHE A 261 2.83 -12.58 19.56
C PHE A 261 1.71 -13.15 20.43
N ALA A 262 1.41 -14.44 20.34
CA ALA A 262 0.28 -15.07 21.02
C ALA A 262 0.66 -16.24 21.96
N ASP A 263 1.96 -16.47 22.18
CA ASP A 263 2.49 -17.50 23.09
C ASP A 263 1.98 -18.92 22.76
N ASN A 264 1.74 -19.21 21.47
CA ASN A 264 1.21 -20.50 21.01
C ASN A 264 2.32 -21.55 20.79
N GLU A 265 2.61 -22.34 21.83
CA GLU A 265 3.60 -23.42 21.80
C GLU A 265 3.31 -24.54 20.78
N GLN A 266 2.03 -24.78 20.45
CA GLN A 266 1.67 -25.77 19.44
C GLN A 266 2.14 -25.33 18.06
N ALA A 267 1.91 -24.04 17.71
CA ALA A 267 2.38 -23.47 16.46
C ALA A 267 3.90 -23.55 16.32
N PHE A 268 4.64 -23.29 17.40
CA PHE A 268 6.10 -23.39 17.41
C PHE A 268 6.60 -24.81 17.13
N LYS A 269 5.98 -25.83 17.71
CA LYS A 269 6.31 -27.24 17.45
C LYS A 269 6.03 -27.62 15.98
N MET A 270 4.90 -27.17 15.44
CA MET A 270 4.54 -27.41 14.04
C MET A 270 5.58 -26.79 13.10
N LEU A 271 5.98 -25.54 13.37
CA LEU A 271 6.98 -24.83 12.59
C LEU A 271 8.32 -25.57 12.56
N ASN A 272 8.87 -25.96 13.72
CA ASN A 272 10.13 -26.69 13.79
C ASN A 272 10.05 -28.01 12.98
N TRP A 273 8.92 -28.72 13.07
CA TRP A 273 8.73 -29.95 12.29
C TRP A 273 8.66 -29.71 10.78
N MET A 274 8.02 -28.60 10.35
CA MET A 274 8.06 -28.18 8.94
C MET A 274 9.48 -27.85 8.49
N VAL A 275 10.26 -27.16 9.32
CA VAL A 275 11.64 -26.79 8.98
C VAL A 275 12.53 -28.02 8.87
N ASP A 276 12.41 -28.99 9.78
CA ASP A 276 13.12 -30.28 9.65
C ASP A 276 12.77 -31.01 8.35
N TYR A 277 11.50 -31.02 7.94
CA TYR A 277 11.08 -31.62 6.66
C TYR A 277 11.78 -30.93 5.47
N HIS A 278 11.70 -29.59 5.39
CA HIS A 278 12.24 -28.83 4.26
C HIS A 278 13.77 -28.79 4.25
N PHE A 279 14.41 -28.80 5.43
CA PHE A 279 15.85 -28.92 5.54
C PHE A 279 16.35 -30.22 4.90
N ASN A 280 15.78 -31.35 5.30
CA ASN A 280 16.13 -32.66 4.74
C ASN A 280 15.86 -32.70 3.22
N ARG A 281 14.76 -32.10 2.79
CA ARG A 281 14.39 -32.03 1.38
C ARG A 281 15.41 -31.25 0.54
N VAL A 282 15.74 -30.02 0.94
CA VAL A 282 16.75 -29.19 0.27
C VAL A 282 18.12 -29.88 0.27
N GLN A 283 18.52 -30.49 1.39
CA GLN A 283 19.76 -31.28 1.44
C GLN A 283 19.76 -32.42 0.42
N ASN A 284 18.64 -33.15 0.28
CA ASN A 284 18.52 -34.23 -0.70
C ASN A 284 18.62 -33.71 -2.15
N VAL A 285 18.06 -32.54 -2.45
CA VAL A 285 18.19 -31.90 -3.77
C VAL A 285 19.66 -31.59 -4.07
N ILE A 286 20.36 -30.98 -3.12
CA ILE A 286 21.78 -30.61 -3.26
C ILE A 286 22.64 -31.86 -3.44
N LEU A 287 22.41 -32.90 -2.63
CA LEU A 287 23.17 -34.16 -2.70
C LEU A 287 22.90 -34.95 -3.99
N LYS A 288 21.66 -34.90 -4.50
CA LYS A 288 21.25 -35.61 -5.71
C LYS A 288 21.68 -34.89 -6.98
N TYR A 289 21.66 -33.55 -6.97
CA TYR A 289 21.95 -32.72 -8.12
C TYR A 289 23.18 -31.83 -7.88
N SER A 290 23.01 -30.67 -7.26
CA SER A 290 24.09 -29.75 -6.84
C SER A 290 23.50 -28.57 -6.06
N ILE A 291 24.37 -27.74 -5.47
CA ILE A 291 23.92 -26.47 -4.87
C ILE A 291 23.44 -25.47 -5.91
N GLN A 292 24.08 -25.44 -7.08
CA GLN A 292 23.68 -24.60 -8.20
C GLN A 292 22.28 -24.97 -8.67
N ARG A 293 21.94 -26.27 -8.70
CA ARG A 293 20.58 -26.72 -9.02
C ARG A 293 19.53 -26.15 -8.07
N HIS A 294 19.82 -26.15 -6.77
CA HIS A 294 18.94 -25.55 -5.76
C HIS A 294 18.76 -24.05 -6.00
N TRP A 295 19.85 -23.30 -6.21
CA TRP A 295 19.74 -21.86 -6.47
C TRP A 295 19.02 -21.54 -7.79
N SER A 296 19.19 -22.34 -8.84
CA SER A 296 18.42 -22.21 -10.08
C SER A 296 16.92 -22.39 -9.84
N SER A 297 16.51 -23.24 -8.90
CA SER A 297 15.09 -23.39 -8.58
C SER A 297 14.49 -22.17 -7.88
N LEU A 298 15.30 -21.31 -7.24
CA LEU A 298 14.84 -20.06 -6.62
C LEU A 298 14.54 -18.94 -7.65
N ASN A 299 14.64 -19.25 -8.95
CA ASN A 299 14.05 -18.41 -9.99
C ASN A 299 12.51 -18.51 -9.99
N GLU A 300 11.96 -19.59 -9.44
CA GLU A 300 10.57 -19.66 -9.01
C GLU A 300 10.42 -19.03 -7.62
N GLU A 301 9.30 -18.37 -7.35
CA GLU A 301 9.15 -17.54 -6.17
C GLU A 301 9.18 -18.34 -4.86
N THR A 302 9.98 -17.85 -3.90
CA THR A 302 10.11 -18.43 -2.56
C THR A 302 9.54 -17.54 -1.45
N GLY A 303 9.14 -16.31 -1.77
CA GLY A 303 8.93 -15.27 -0.75
C GLY A 303 10.13 -15.11 0.18
N GLY A 304 9.89 -14.70 1.42
CA GLY A 304 10.90 -14.51 2.48
C GLY A 304 11.24 -15.79 3.24
N MET A 305 11.50 -16.90 2.56
CA MET A 305 11.98 -18.13 3.22
C MET A 305 13.27 -17.88 4.02
N ASN A 306 14.20 -17.07 3.49
CA ASN A 306 15.40 -16.69 4.23
C ASN A 306 15.04 -15.86 5.49
N ASP A 307 14.16 -14.86 5.39
CA ASP A 307 13.70 -14.06 6.53
C ASP A 307 13.14 -14.91 7.68
N VAL A 308 12.12 -15.73 7.41
CA VAL A 308 11.48 -16.53 8.47
C VAL A 308 12.44 -17.52 9.14
N LEU A 309 13.39 -18.08 8.38
CA LEU A 309 14.39 -19.02 8.90
C LEU A 309 15.48 -18.31 9.72
N TYR A 310 15.91 -17.11 9.33
CA TYR A 310 16.81 -16.29 10.16
C TYR A 310 16.14 -15.85 11.46
N ARG A 311 14.87 -15.43 11.40
CA ARG A 311 14.07 -15.11 12.60
C ARG A 311 13.94 -16.31 13.54
N LEU A 312 13.66 -17.50 12.98
CA LEU A 312 13.57 -18.72 13.77
C LEU A 312 14.92 -19.10 14.40
N HIS A 313 16.03 -18.96 13.66
CA HIS A 313 17.37 -19.17 14.22
C HIS A 313 17.66 -18.22 15.38
N ALA A 314 17.28 -16.94 15.28
CA ALA A 314 17.47 -15.97 16.37
C ALA A 314 16.75 -16.37 17.67
N ILE A 315 15.66 -17.15 17.56
CA ILE A 315 14.90 -17.66 18.71
C ILE A 315 15.48 -18.99 19.22
N THR A 316 15.83 -19.93 18.34
CA THR A 316 16.22 -21.30 18.75
C THR A 316 17.71 -21.48 18.97
N GLY A 317 18.55 -20.67 18.31
CA GLY A 317 19.99 -20.91 18.18
C GLY A 317 20.34 -22.18 17.37
N ASP A 318 19.38 -22.86 16.75
CA ASP A 318 19.65 -24.09 15.97
C ASP A 318 20.32 -23.73 14.64
N GLN A 319 21.50 -24.31 14.42
CA GLN A 319 22.30 -24.01 13.25
C GLN A 319 21.74 -24.59 11.94
N LYS A 320 20.84 -25.57 12.00
CA LYS A 320 20.09 -26.01 10.81
C LYS A 320 19.27 -24.86 10.23
N HIS A 321 18.66 -24.04 11.08
CA HIS A 321 17.83 -22.90 10.66
C HIS A 321 18.69 -21.86 9.95
N LEU A 322 19.87 -21.54 10.49
CA LEU A 322 20.83 -20.63 9.86
C LEU A 322 21.28 -21.12 8.49
N VAL A 323 21.64 -22.41 8.40
CA VAL A 323 22.10 -23.02 7.14
C VAL A 323 20.98 -23.03 6.10
N LEU A 324 19.76 -23.38 6.49
CA LEU A 324 18.63 -23.37 5.57
C LEU A 324 18.32 -21.94 5.10
N ALA A 325 18.33 -20.97 6.01
CA ALA A 325 18.10 -19.57 5.67
C ALA A 325 19.09 -19.09 4.60
N HIS A 326 20.38 -19.40 4.77
CA HIS A 326 21.42 -19.07 3.81
C HIS A 326 21.22 -19.73 2.45
N LEU A 327 20.70 -20.95 2.40
CA LEU A 327 20.39 -21.62 1.13
C LEU A 327 19.24 -20.93 0.37
N PHE A 328 18.41 -20.14 1.05
CA PHE A 328 17.39 -19.29 0.43
C PHE A 328 17.85 -17.85 0.16
N ASP A 329 19.09 -17.47 0.53
CA ASP A 329 19.68 -16.23 0.04
C ASP A 329 19.92 -16.38 -1.47
N LYS A 330 19.12 -15.70 -2.31
CA LYS A 330 19.22 -15.77 -3.79
C LYS A 330 20.48 -15.02 -4.27
N PRO A 331 21.62 -15.68 -4.54
CA PRO A 331 22.90 -14.98 -4.67
C PRO A 331 22.99 -14.17 -5.97
N CYS A 332 22.27 -14.59 -7.01
CA CYS A 332 22.28 -13.89 -8.28
C CYS A 332 21.61 -12.50 -8.19
N PHE A 333 20.55 -12.36 -7.39
CA PHE A 333 19.87 -11.08 -7.16
C PHE A 333 20.60 -10.23 -6.12
N LEU A 334 20.97 -10.84 -4.97
CA LEU A 334 21.70 -10.14 -3.92
C LEU A 334 23.12 -9.71 -4.37
N GLY A 335 23.71 -10.43 -5.33
CA GLY A 335 24.99 -10.10 -5.94
C GLY A 335 24.98 -8.76 -6.69
N GLU A 336 23.92 -8.48 -7.45
CA GLU A 336 23.75 -7.18 -8.14
C GLU A 336 23.68 -6.01 -7.14
N LEU A 337 22.92 -6.20 -6.06
CA LEU A 337 22.83 -5.21 -4.99
C LEU A 337 24.15 -5.05 -4.22
N ALA A 338 24.90 -6.13 -4.04
CA ALA A 338 26.21 -6.12 -3.38
C ALA A 338 27.26 -5.32 -4.16
N VAL A 339 27.19 -5.34 -5.51
CA VAL A 339 28.06 -4.54 -6.38
C VAL A 339 27.48 -3.15 -6.67
N LYS A 340 26.35 -2.79 -6.05
CA LYS A 340 25.66 -1.51 -6.20
C LYS A 340 25.25 -1.20 -7.64
N ALA A 341 24.71 -2.22 -8.33
CA ALA A 341 24.12 -2.08 -9.67
C ALA A 341 22.58 -1.88 -9.58
N ASP A 342 22.04 -0.90 -10.32
CA ASP A 342 20.59 -0.71 -10.53
C ASP A 342 20.18 -1.47 -11.79
N ASP A 343 20.24 -2.81 -11.72
CA ASP A 343 19.87 -3.74 -12.80
C ASP A 343 18.70 -4.63 -12.39
N ILE A 344 17.69 -4.01 -11.75
CA ILE A 344 16.48 -4.68 -11.24
C ILE A 344 15.27 -4.57 -12.17
N SER A 345 15.41 -3.92 -13.33
CA SER A 345 14.34 -3.80 -14.32
C SER A 345 13.88 -5.19 -14.78
N GLY A 346 12.58 -5.39 -14.91
CA GLY A 346 11.98 -6.67 -15.31
C GLY A 346 11.91 -7.74 -14.22
N PHE A 347 12.48 -7.50 -13.02
CA PHE A 347 12.26 -8.38 -11.89
C PHE A 347 10.86 -8.18 -11.29
N HIS A 348 10.19 -9.29 -10.94
CA HIS A 348 8.94 -9.25 -10.20
C HIS A 348 9.19 -8.69 -8.80
N THR A 349 8.56 -7.57 -8.50
CA THR A 349 8.88 -6.70 -7.37
C THR A 349 8.71 -7.43 -6.05
N ASN A 350 7.53 -8.01 -5.84
CA ASN A 350 7.16 -8.62 -4.56
C ASN A 350 7.84 -9.97 -4.30
N THR A 351 8.40 -10.61 -5.32
CA THR A 351 9.26 -11.79 -5.14
C THR A 351 10.61 -11.41 -4.52
N HIS A 352 11.15 -10.24 -4.88
CA HIS A 352 12.53 -9.88 -4.56
C HIS A 352 12.66 -9.03 -3.29
N ILE A 353 11.69 -8.18 -2.95
CA ILE A 353 11.75 -7.40 -1.69
C ILE A 353 11.85 -8.32 -0.46
N PRO A 354 11.11 -9.44 -0.33
CA PRO A 354 11.26 -10.38 0.78
C PRO A 354 12.66 -11.00 0.89
N VAL A 355 13.34 -11.22 -0.23
CA VAL A 355 14.73 -11.70 -0.23
C VAL A 355 15.66 -10.65 0.39
N VAL A 356 15.43 -9.35 0.11
CA VAL A 356 16.15 -8.23 0.75
C VAL A 356 15.85 -8.18 2.25
N ILE A 357 14.60 -8.41 2.68
CA ILE A 357 14.26 -8.46 4.11
C ILE A 357 15.04 -9.59 4.80
N GLY A 358 15.11 -10.78 4.20
CA GLY A 358 15.93 -11.86 4.75
C GLY A 358 17.43 -11.55 4.75
N ALA A 359 17.93 -10.84 3.74
CA ALA A 359 19.28 -10.30 3.72
C ALA A 359 19.53 -9.33 4.89
N GLN A 360 18.58 -8.45 5.20
CA GLN A 360 18.66 -7.58 6.38
C GLN A 360 18.67 -8.39 7.68
N MET A 361 17.85 -9.42 7.77
CA MET A 361 17.76 -10.27 8.96
C MET A 361 19.05 -11.10 9.15
N ARG A 362 19.71 -11.49 8.06
CA ARG A 362 21.05 -12.08 8.12
C ARG A 362 22.06 -11.12 8.73
N TYR A 363 22.04 -9.83 8.39
CA TYR A 363 22.92 -8.85 9.03
C TYR A 363 22.66 -8.79 10.55
N GLU A 364 21.40 -8.78 10.97
CA GLU A 364 21.05 -8.78 12.40
C GLU A 364 21.53 -10.04 13.14
N VAL A 365 21.47 -11.21 12.49
CA VAL A 365 21.89 -12.50 13.07
C VAL A 365 23.41 -12.68 13.06
N THR A 366 24.09 -12.30 11.98
CA THR A 366 25.50 -12.66 11.73
C THR A 366 26.48 -11.51 11.93
N GLY A 367 25.99 -10.27 11.89
CA GLY A 367 26.81 -9.05 11.90
C GLY A 367 27.54 -8.76 10.58
N ASP A 368 27.26 -9.50 9.50
CA ASP A 368 27.95 -9.35 8.20
C ASP A 368 27.64 -7.98 7.54
N PRO A 369 28.59 -7.02 7.50
CA PRO A 369 28.33 -5.66 7.03
C PRO A 369 27.95 -5.59 5.55
N LEU A 370 28.29 -6.59 4.74
CA LEU A 370 27.86 -6.64 3.34
C LEU A 370 26.32 -6.61 3.24
N TYR A 371 25.64 -7.32 4.11
CA TYR A 371 24.19 -7.44 4.12
C TYR A 371 23.49 -6.17 4.60
N LYS A 372 24.16 -5.37 5.45
CA LYS A 372 23.74 -4.00 5.75
C LYS A 372 23.81 -3.12 4.50
N GLU A 373 24.94 -3.14 3.79
CA GLU A 373 25.15 -2.35 2.58
C GLU A 373 24.16 -2.71 1.47
N ILE A 374 23.86 -4.00 1.28
CA ILE A 374 22.82 -4.46 0.35
C ILE A 374 21.46 -3.82 0.67
N GLY A 375 21.01 -3.91 1.93
CA GLY A 375 19.73 -3.35 2.35
C GLY A 375 19.68 -1.83 2.22
N THR A 376 20.77 -1.13 2.57
CA THR A 376 20.87 0.33 2.43
C THR A 376 20.86 0.75 0.96
N TYR A 377 21.69 0.13 0.12
CA TYR A 377 21.73 0.43 -1.31
C TYR A 377 20.39 0.16 -2.00
N PHE A 378 19.75 -0.96 -1.70
CA PHE A 378 18.43 -1.28 -2.25
C PHE A 378 17.41 -0.18 -1.95
N MET A 379 17.35 0.30 -0.71
CA MET A 379 16.44 1.38 -0.33
C MET A 379 16.75 2.70 -1.04
N ASP A 380 18.02 3.08 -1.14
CA ASP A 380 18.47 4.28 -1.84
C ASP A 380 18.15 4.23 -3.35
N MET A 381 18.36 3.06 -3.97
CA MET A 381 18.03 2.78 -5.36
C MET A 381 16.52 2.95 -5.60
N ILE A 382 15.67 2.22 -4.88
CA ILE A 382 14.20 2.34 -5.03
C ILE A 382 13.74 3.78 -4.86
N ASN A 383 14.22 4.46 -3.82
CA ASN A 383 13.85 5.85 -3.56
C ASN A 383 14.35 6.85 -4.61
N SER A 384 15.41 6.54 -5.36
CA SER A 384 15.98 7.48 -6.34
C SER A 384 15.55 7.22 -7.78
N SER A 385 15.08 6.00 -8.12
CA SER A 385 14.75 5.64 -9.50
C SER A 385 13.42 4.91 -9.71
N HIS A 386 12.81 4.29 -8.69
CA HIS A 386 11.67 3.37 -8.88
C HIS A 386 10.40 3.67 -8.07
N ALA A 387 10.44 4.60 -7.11
CA ALA A 387 9.29 4.92 -6.27
C ALA A 387 8.48 6.15 -6.74
N TYR A 388 7.15 6.08 -6.65
CA TYR A 388 6.24 7.21 -6.88
C TYR A 388 6.07 8.08 -5.61
N ALA A 389 5.33 9.19 -5.73
CA ALA A 389 5.10 10.16 -4.65
C ALA A 389 4.36 9.59 -3.42
N THR A 390 3.61 8.50 -3.60
CA THR A 390 2.98 7.70 -2.53
C THR A 390 4.01 7.01 -1.62
N GLY A 391 5.25 6.80 -2.10
CA GLY A 391 6.25 5.91 -1.52
C GLY A 391 6.22 4.47 -2.06
N GLY A 392 5.20 4.10 -2.83
CA GLY A 392 5.09 2.80 -3.49
C GLY A 392 5.97 2.68 -4.74
N THR A 393 6.08 1.46 -5.28
CA THR A 393 6.87 1.10 -6.46
C THR A 393 6.12 0.09 -7.31
N SER A 394 6.61 -0.23 -8.50
CA SER A 394 6.09 -1.23 -9.46
C SER A 394 4.98 -0.76 -10.39
N VAL A 395 4.91 -1.43 -11.55
CA VAL A 395 3.82 -1.36 -12.53
C VAL A 395 3.62 -2.77 -13.08
N GLY A 396 2.38 -3.25 -13.10
CA GLY A 396 2.06 -4.61 -13.50
C GLY A 396 2.82 -5.69 -12.72
N GLU A 397 3.13 -5.44 -11.44
CA GLU A 397 3.93 -6.29 -10.53
C GLU A 397 5.47 -6.26 -10.74
N PHE A 398 5.97 -5.56 -11.76
CA PHE A 398 7.40 -5.50 -12.07
C PHE A 398 8.01 -4.13 -11.80
N TRP A 399 9.32 -4.11 -11.57
CA TRP A 399 10.08 -2.88 -11.75
C TRP A 399 10.28 -2.61 -13.24
N SER A 400 10.03 -1.36 -13.63
CA SER A 400 10.38 -0.87 -14.96
C SER A 400 11.83 -0.37 -14.99
N ASP A 401 12.27 0.13 -16.13
CA ASP A 401 13.56 0.81 -16.24
C ASP A 401 13.67 1.98 -15.25
N PRO A 402 14.86 2.20 -14.67
CA PRO A 402 15.08 3.26 -13.70
C PRO A 402 14.82 4.63 -14.32
N ARG A 403 14.16 5.52 -13.57
CA ARG A 403 13.82 6.88 -13.99
C ARG A 403 12.99 6.95 -15.29
N ARG A 404 12.03 6.02 -15.45
CA ARG A 404 11.06 5.99 -16.57
C ARG A 404 9.59 6.01 -16.10
N LEU A 405 9.34 6.52 -14.89
CA LEU A 405 8.03 6.37 -14.22
C LEU A 405 6.89 7.16 -14.87
N ALA A 406 7.17 8.16 -15.71
CA ALA A 406 6.09 8.93 -16.33
C ALA A 406 5.25 8.09 -17.31
N SER A 407 5.88 7.18 -18.04
CA SER A 407 5.18 6.29 -18.98
C SER A 407 4.43 5.13 -18.31
N THR A 408 4.65 4.92 -17.01
CA THR A 408 4.04 3.82 -16.27
C THR A 408 2.77 4.23 -15.53
N LEU A 409 2.38 5.51 -15.55
CA LEU A 409 1.14 6.01 -14.90
C LEU A 409 -0.12 5.41 -15.55
N GLN A 410 -0.57 4.28 -15.02
CA GLN A 410 -1.59 3.37 -15.57
C GLN A 410 -2.57 2.90 -14.47
N THR A 411 -3.42 1.92 -14.79
CA THR A 411 -4.40 1.39 -13.84
C THR A 411 -3.81 0.34 -12.90
N GLU A 412 -2.71 -0.31 -13.29
CA GLU A 412 -2.05 -1.38 -12.55
C GLU A 412 -0.69 -0.92 -12.00
N ASN A 413 -0.70 0.10 -11.15
CA ASN A 413 0.49 0.57 -10.45
C ASN A 413 0.50 0.10 -9.01
N GLU A 414 1.68 0.09 -8.39
CA GLU A 414 1.83 -0.06 -6.94
C GLU A 414 1.07 -1.25 -6.34
N GLU A 415 1.55 -2.46 -6.63
CA GLU A 415 1.06 -3.66 -5.93
C GLU A 415 1.21 -3.44 -4.42
N SER A 416 0.12 -3.59 -3.67
CA SER A 416 0.10 -3.26 -2.23
C SER A 416 1.08 -4.11 -1.39
N CYS A 417 1.36 -5.36 -1.80
CA CYS A 417 2.38 -6.19 -1.14
C CYS A 417 3.77 -5.57 -1.17
N THR A 418 4.10 -4.83 -2.24
CA THR A 418 5.41 -4.22 -2.42
C THR A 418 5.61 -3.13 -1.39
N THR A 419 4.61 -2.27 -1.19
CA THR A 419 4.58 -1.25 -0.13
C THR A 419 4.67 -1.88 1.25
N TYR A 420 3.92 -2.95 1.53
CA TYR A 420 4.00 -3.70 2.79
C TYR A 420 5.42 -4.20 3.09
N ASN A 421 6.09 -4.79 2.10
CA ASN A 421 7.45 -5.31 2.28
C ASN A 421 8.50 -4.17 2.33
N MET A 422 8.33 -3.09 1.58
CA MET A 422 9.21 -1.91 1.68
C MET A 422 9.14 -1.24 3.06
N LEU A 423 7.98 -1.25 3.71
CA LEU A 423 7.86 -0.79 5.10
C LEU A 423 8.77 -1.59 6.05
N LYS A 424 8.88 -2.92 5.86
CA LYS A 424 9.82 -3.76 6.64
C LYS A 424 11.27 -3.38 6.37
N VAL A 425 11.62 -3.16 5.09
CA VAL A 425 12.97 -2.73 4.69
C VAL A 425 13.35 -1.42 5.38
N SER A 426 12.48 -0.41 5.27
CA SER A 426 12.70 0.90 5.88
C SER A 426 12.79 0.81 7.41
N ARG A 427 11.90 0.04 8.03
CA ARG A 427 11.88 -0.17 9.49
C ARG A 427 13.17 -0.77 10.02
N ASN A 428 13.73 -1.77 9.35
CA ASN A 428 14.99 -2.38 9.77
C ASN A 428 16.16 -1.40 9.63
N LEU A 429 16.21 -0.66 8.52
CA LEU A 429 17.23 0.40 8.33
C LEU A 429 17.12 1.48 9.41
N PHE A 430 15.91 1.90 9.76
CA PHE A 430 15.69 2.83 10.87
C PHE A 430 16.24 2.26 12.19
N ARG A 431 15.94 1.00 12.53
CA ARG A 431 16.43 0.36 13.75
C ARG A 431 17.96 0.36 13.85
N TRP A 432 18.66 0.22 12.73
CA TRP A 432 20.13 0.15 12.71
C TRP A 432 20.79 1.52 12.72
N THR A 433 20.20 2.48 12.02
CA THR A 433 20.86 3.76 11.69
C THR A 433 20.30 4.93 12.48
N LYS A 434 19.04 4.83 12.94
CA LYS A 434 18.25 5.92 13.52
C LYS A 434 18.08 7.10 12.56
N ASP A 435 18.29 6.89 11.27
CA ASP A 435 18.18 7.94 10.26
C ASP A 435 16.70 8.21 9.96
N ILE A 436 16.28 9.47 10.14
CA ILE A 436 14.90 9.90 10.00
C ILE A 436 14.37 9.74 8.58
N ARG A 437 15.22 9.68 7.56
CA ARG A 437 14.77 9.42 6.17
C ARG A 437 13.96 8.12 6.06
N TYR A 438 14.31 7.09 6.85
CA TYR A 438 13.57 5.84 6.90
C TYR A 438 12.25 5.95 7.66
N ALA A 439 12.19 6.78 8.70
CA ALA A 439 10.95 7.08 9.42
C ALA A 439 9.97 7.92 8.56
N ASP A 440 10.50 8.86 7.79
CA ASP A 440 9.74 9.69 6.85
C ASP A 440 9.21 8.87 5.67
N TYR A 441 10.02 7.96 5.13
CA TYR A 441 9.54 6.99 4.15
C TYR A 441 8.40 6.13 4.73
N TYR A 442 8.57 5.63 5.97
CA TYR A 442 7.55 4.82 6.62
C TYR A 442 6.25 5.59 6.80
N GLU A 443 6.31 6.84 7.27
CA GLU A 443 5.15 7.74 7.40
C GLU A 443 4.44 7.92 6.06
N ARG A 444 5.21 8.19 4.99
CA ARG A 444 4.69 8.41 3.63
C ARG A 444 4.00 7.18 3.07
N ALA A 445 4.68 6.03 3.07
CA ALA A 445 4.18 4.78 2.51
C ALA A 445 2.99 4.21 3.31
N LEU A 446 2.99 4.39 4.63
CA LEU A 446 1.85 4.03 5.48
C LEU A 446 0.63 4.91 5.16
N THR A 447 0.82 6.23 5.17
CA THR A 447 -0.28 7.21 5.02
C THR A 447 -0.90 7.17 3.63
N ASN A 448 -0.09 7.05 2.58
CA ASN A 448 -0.55 7.21 1.20
C ASN A 448 -0.69 5.88 0.47
N GLY A 449 0.17 4.90 0.78
CA GLY A 449 0.10 3.57 0.21
C GLY A 449 -0.87 2.69 0.98
N VAL A 450 -0.55 2.35 2.23
CA VAL A 450 -1.31 1.35 3.03
C VAL A 450 -2.72 1.81 3.36
N LEU A 451 -2.91 3.02 3.92
CA LEU A 451 -4.27 3.47 4.29
C LEU A 451 -5.20 3.65 3.08
N SER A 452 -4.65 3.74 1.86
CA SER A 452 -5.43 3.89 0.64
C SER A 452 -6.01 2.58 0.08
N ILE A 453 -5.58 1.42 0.58
CA ILE A 453 -5.95 0.12 -0.02
C ILE A 453 -7.22 -0.52 0.55
N GLN A 454 -7.76 -0.03 1.66
CA GLN A 454 -9.01 -0.50 2.25
C GLN A 454 -10.16 0.41 1.82
N ARG A 455 -11.28 -0.17 1.34
CA ARG A 455 -12.43 0.62 0.86
C ARG A 455 -13.24 1.17 2.04
N GLY A 456 -12.90 2.39 2.48
CA GLY A 456 -13.61 3.06 3.56
C GLY A 456 -13.68 2.19 4.82
N ARG A 457 -14.91 1.86 5.26
CA ARG A 457 -15.17 1.01 6.44
C ARG A 457 -15.73 -0.36 6.08
N GLU A 458 -15.57 -0.81 4.85
CA GLU A 458 -16.10 -2.09 4.37
C GLU A 458 -15.12 -3.23 4.69
N PRO A 459 -15.46 -4.16 5.60
CA PRO A 459 -14.56 -5.25 5.96
C PRO A 459 -14.31 -6.16 4.77
N GLY A 460 -13.04 -6.43 4.47
CA GLY A 460 -12.64 -7.39 3.44
C GLY A 460 -12.67 -6.89 2.00
N VAL A 461 -12.84 -5.58 1.79
CA VAL A 461 -12.83 -4.97 0.46
C VAL A 461 -11.54 -4.17 0.30
N MET A 462 -10.58 -4.72 -0.44
CA MET A 462 -9.24 -4.16 -0.63
C MET A 462 -8.82 -4.20 -2.11
N ILE A 463 -7.92 -3.31 -2.52
CA ILE A 463 -7.31 -3.33 -3.85
C ILE A 463 -6.04 -4.18 -3.90
N TYR A 464 -5.72 -4.67 -5.09
CA TYR A 464 -4.41 -5.26 -5.41
C TYR A 464 -3.39 -4.18 -5.80
N MET A 465 -3.74 -3.41 -6.83
CA MET A 465 -2.96 -2.31 -7.40
C MET A 465 -3.57 -0.98 -6.99
N LEU A 466 -2.74 0.01 -6.69
CA LEU A 466 -3.14 1.40 -6.46
C LEU A 466 -2.94 2.21 -7.76
N PRO A 467 -4.03 2.52 -8.51
CA PRO A 467 -3.92 3.17 -9.82
C PRO A 467 -3.29 4.57 -9.74
N LEU A 468 -2.40 4.90 -10.67
CA LEU A 468 -1.82 6.24 -10.80
C LEU A 468 -2.17 6.93 -12.14
N LYS A 469 -3.00 6.27 -12.96
CA LYS A 469 -3.51 6.80 -14.21
C LYS A 469 -4.18 8.15 -13.97
N ARG A 470 -3.87 9.12 -14.83
CA ARG A 470 -4.57 10.39 -14.96
C ARG A 470 -6.07 10.17 -15.19
N GLY A 471 -6.91 10.73 -14.33
CA GLY A 471 -8.36 10.49 -14.32
C GLY A 471 -8.75 9.03 -14.05
N GLY A 472 -7.89 8.27 -13.39
CA GLY A 472 -8.13 6.87 -13.03
C GLY A 472 -8.94 6.74 -11.74
N SER A 473 -9.42 5.53 -11.43
CA SER A 473 -10.18 5.23 -10.21
C SER A 473 -9.74 3.89 -9.63
N LYS A 474 -9.76 3.76 -8.30
CA LYS A 474 -9.51 2.47 -7.61
C LYS A 474 -10.54 1.40 -7.97
N ALA A 475 -11.76 1.81 -8.36
CA ALA A 475 -12.83 0.92 -8.79
C ALA A 475 -12.71 0.50 -10.26
N GLN A 476 -11.92 1.21 -11.07
CA GLN A 476 -11.79 1.00 -12.52
C GLN A 476 -10.36 0.59 -12.89
N SER A 477 -10.00 -0.63 -12.51
CA SER A 477 -8.75 -1.29 -12.87
C SER A 477 -9.02 -2.76 -13.21
N TYR A 478 -8.02 -3.50 -13.67
CA TYR A 478 -8.16 -4.93 -13.94
C TYR A 478 -8.56 -5.69 -12.66
N HIS A 479 -7.87 -5.40 -11.54
CA HIS A 479 -8.18 -6.03 -10.26
C HIS A 479 -9.35 -5.37 -9.53
N LYS A 480 -9.60 -4.07 -9.75
CA LYS A 480 -10.59 -3.24 -9.05
C LYS A 480 -10.56 -3.46 -7.52
N TRP A 481 -11.66 -3.15 -6.83
CA TRP A 481 -11.89 -3.61 -5.47
C TRP A 481 -12.19 -5.11 -5.45
N GLY A 482 -11.50 -5.86 -4.60
CA GLY A 482 -11.81 -7.26 -4.35
C GLY A 482 -13.11 -7.45 -3.55
N SER A 483 -13.38 -8.70 -3.24
CA SER A 483 -14.55 -9.20 -2.55
C SER A 483 -14.18 -9.89 -1.24
N GLN A 484 -15.17 -10.06 -0.37
CA GLN A 484 -14.94 -10.61 0.97
C GLN A 484 -14.48 -12.08 0.96
N PHE A 485 -14.92 -12.88 -0.02
CA PHE A 485 -14.78 -14.35 0.04
C PHE A 485 -14.33 -15.03 -1.25
N ASP A 486 -14.02 -14.28 -2.32
CA ASP A 486 -13.81 -14.87 -3.64
C ASP A 486 -12.53 -14.42 -4.37
N ASP A 487 -11.71 -13.56 -3.78
CA ASP A 487 -10.46 -13.09 -4.41
C ASP A 487 -9.20 -13.66 -3.76
N PHE A 488 -8.95 -13.34 -2.49
CA PHE A 488 -7.83 -13.86 -1.69
C PHE A 488 -6.45 -13.73 -2.36
N TRP A 489 -6.21 -12.66 -3.11
CA TRP A 489 -4.91 -12.42 -3.73
C TRP A 489 -3.77 -12.29 -2.72
N CYS A 490 -2.50 -12.25 -3.16
CA CYS A 490 -1.36 -11.98 -2.25
C CYS A 490 -1.57 -10.66 -1.46
N CYS A 491 -2.11 -9.63 -2.14
CA CYS A 491 -2.44 -8.33 -1.56
C CYS A 491 -3.49 -8.39 -0.46
N TYR A 492 -4.44 -9.34 -0.52
CA TYR A 492 -5.36 -9.60 0.58
C TYR A 492 -4.59 -10.10 1.81
N GLY A 493 -3.64 -11.00 1.62
CA GLY A 493 -2.78 -11.52 2.69
C GLY A 493 -1.94 -10.43 3.37
N THR A 494 -1.22 -9.61 2.59
CA THR A 494 -0.43 -8.51 3.16
C THR A 494 -1.29 -7.37 3.70
N GLY A 495 -2.47 -7.13 3.09
CA GLY A 495 -3.44 -6.14 3.55
C GLY A 495 -3.92 -6.44 4.97
N ILE A 496 -4.40 -7.66 5.21
CA ILE A 496 -4.85 -8.06 6.56
C ILE A 496 -3.72 -7.99 7.60
N GLU A 497 -2.47 -8.29 7.23
CA GLU A 497 -1.34 -8.14 8.14
C GLU A 497 -1.01 -6.67 8.44
N SER A 498 -1.09 -5.80 7.43
CA SER A 498 -0.80 -4.37 7.57
C SER A 498 -1.74 -3.70 8.57
N PHE A 499 -3.05 -3.90 8.39
CA PHE A 499 -4.06 -3.30 9.25
C PHE A 499 -4.10 -3.92 10.66
N SER A 500 -3.54 -5.12 10.85
CA SER A 500 -3.41 -5.74 12.17
C SER A 500 -2.31 -5.14 13.04
N LYS A 501 -1.35 -4.39 12.46
CA LYS A 501 -0.13 -3.95 13.14
C LYS A 501 0.20 -2.46 13.00
N LEU A 502 -0.79 -1.61 12.74
CA LEU A 502 -0.60 -0.16 12.52
C LEU A 502 0.11 0.59 13.68
N GLY A 503 0.22 -0.02 14.87
CA GLY A 503 0.99 0.51 16.01
C GLY A 503 2.46 0.05 16.11
N ASP A 504 2.93 -0.84 15.24
CA ASP A 504 4.21 -1.58 15.40
C ASP A 504 5.49 -0.76 15.24
N SER A 505 5.35 0.45 14.68
CA SER A 505 6.47 1.32 14.30
C SER A 505 6.24 2.76 14.77
N ILE A 506 5.42 2.96 15.81
CA ILE A 506 5.28 4.26 16.47
C ILE A 506 6.45 4.52 17.43
N TYR A 507 6.82 3.49 18.20
CA TYR A 507 7.80 3.57 19.29
C TYR A 507 8.93 2.55 19.12
N PHE A 508 10.16 2.94 19.43
CA PHE A 508 11.31 2.05 19.48
C PHE A 508 12.16 2.30 20.73
N GLU A 509 12.58 1.25 21.40
CA GLU A 509 13.40 1.32 22.61
C GLU A 509 14.90 1.21 22.30
N GLU A 510 15.68 2.02 22.98
CA GLU A 510 17.13 1.90 23.07
C GLU A 510 17.50 1.44 24.48
N GLU A 511 18.14 0.27 24.55
CA GLU A 511 18.66 -0.24 25.80
C GLU A 511 19.95 0.48 26.20
N GLY A 512 20.09 0.74 27.49
CA GLY A 512 21.27 1.39 28.05
C GLY A 512 21.10 1.63 29.54
N LYS A 513 22.14 2.22 30.17
CA LYS A 513 22.05 2.65 31.58
C LYS A 513 20.93 3.66 31.81
N VAL A 514 20.66 4.49 30.80
CA VAL A 514 19.52 5.38 30.71
C VAL A 514 18.68 4.85 29.54
N PRO A 515 17.50 4.26 29.79
CA PRO A 515 16.66 3.76 28.71
C PRO A 515 16.20 4.92 27.82
N GLY A 516 16.26 4.72 26.51
CA GLY A 516 15.79 5.69 25.51
C GLY A 516 14.53 5.19 24.81
N LEU A 517 13.62 6.10 24.47
CA LEU A 517 12.46 5.83 23.64
C LEU A 517 12.44 6.76 22.44
N TYR A 518 12.39 6.21 21.24
CA TYR A 518 12.23 6.95 19.99
C TYR A 518 10.76 6.93 19.60
N ILE A 519 10.16 8.11 19.49
CA ILE A 519 8.79 8.31 19.00
C ILE A 519 8.92 8.81 17.56
N ILE A 520 8.60 7.94 16.60
CA ILE A 520 8.88 8.21 15.18
C ILE A 520 7.62 8.44 14.35
N GLN A 521 6.45 8.00 14.79
CA GLN A 521 5.18 8.31 14.14
C GLN A 521 4.28 9.11 15.06
N TYR A 522 3.57 10.09 14.48
CA TYR A 522 2.64 10.92 15.22
C TYR A 522 1.19 10.43 15.06
N ILE A 523 0.91 9.28 15.69
CA ILE A 523 -0.38 8.58 15.60
C ILE A 523 -1.03 8.53 17.00
N PRO A 524 -2.31 8.94 17.14
CA PRO A 524 -3.04 8.87 18.40
C PRO A 524 -2.96 7.48 19.02
N SER A 525 -2.31 7.36 20.17
CA SER A 525 -2.00 6.08 20.78
C SER A 525 -1.62 6.20 22.25
N SER A 526 -1.77 5.10 22.98
CA SER A 526 -1.19 4.92 24.30
C SER A 526 -0.16 3.80 24.29
N PHE A 527 0.89 3.93 25.10
CA PHE A 527 1.97 2.95 25.20
C PHE A 527 2.43 2.76 26.65
N GLN A 528 2.37 1.52 27.13
CA GLN A 528 2.88 1.16 28.45
C GLN A 528 4.40 0.97 28.39
N TRP A 529 5.16 2.04 28.67
CA TRP A 529 6.61 1.99 28.61
C TRP A 529 7.22 1.41 29.88
N ARG A 530 7.41 0.09 29.90
CA ARG A 530 7.90 -0.65 31.09
C ARG A 530 9.31 -0.24 31.51
N SER A 531 10.22 -0.06 30.55
CA SER A 531 11.62 0.33 30.83
C SER A 531 11.73 1.74 31.43
N GLY A 532 10.83 2.65 31.03
CA GLY A 532 10.71 4.00 31.61
C GLY A 532 9.90 4.05 32.91
N GLY A 533 9.03 3.06 33.15
CA GLY A 533 8.18 2.96 34.33
C GLY A 533 6.92 3.83 34.29
N PHE A 534 6.44 4.22 33.11
CA PHE A 534 5.26 5.08 32.95
C PHE A 534 4.48 4.79 31.66
N LEU A 535 3.24 5.28 31.60
CA LEU A 535 2.39 5.27 30.42
C LEU A 535 2.61 6.56 29.60
N ILE A 536 2.74 6.41 28.29
CA ILE A 536 2.70 7.50 27.33
C ILE A 536 1.31 7.56 26.72
N ASN A 537 0.71 8.74 26.71
CA ASN A 537 -0.49 9.02 25.95
C ASN A 537 -0.20 10.09 24.90
N GLN A 538 -0.35 9.72 23.64
CA GLN A 538 -0.11 10.57 22.49
C GLN A 538 -1.44 11.03 21.90
N THR A 539 -1.72 12.33 21.97
CA THR A 539 -2.91 12.94 21.36
C THR A 539 -2.50 13.89 20.24
N ILE A 540 -3.26 13.88 19.15
CA ILE A 540 -3.00 14.69 17.97
C ILE A 540 -4.28 15.48 17.68
N ILE A 541 -4.17 16.79 17.48
CA ILE A 541 -5.28 17.58 16.95
C ILE A 541 -5.37 17.27 15.44
N PRO A 542 -6.54 16.85 14.92
CA PRO A 542 -6.69 16.51 13.51
C PRO A 542 -6.16 17.62 12.60
N VAL A 543 -5.40 17.21 11.59
CA VAL A 543 -4.87 18.14 10.58
C VAL A 543 -6.00 18.64 9.71
N VAL A 544 -6.00 19.95 9.45
CA VAL A 544 -6.95 20.62 8.57
C VAL A 544 -6.21 21.54 7.61
N SER A 545 -6.82 21.93 6.49
CA SER A 545 -6.16 22.76 5.47
C SER A 545 -6.10 24.24 5.87
N TRP A 546 -7.07 24.75 6.63
CA TRP A 546 -7.16 26.15 7.06
C TRP A 546 -6.30 26.50 8.30
N ASP A 547 -5.71 25.50 8.96
CA ASP A 547 -4.73 25.68 10.05
C ASP A 547 -3.54 24.78 9.78
N ASN A 548 -2.46 25.37 9.30
CA ASN A 548 -1.33 24.64 8.72
C ASN A 548 -0.37 24.02 9.74
N ARG A 549 -0.90 23.49 10.84
CA ARG A 549 -0.10 23.04 11.98
C ARG A 549 -0.52 21.66 12.46
N LEU A 550 0.43 20.74 12.47
CA LEU A 550 0.31 19.49 13.21
C LEU A 550 0.60 19.77 14.68
N ARG A 551 -0.35 19.47 15.58
CA ARG A 551 -0.17 19.60 17.02
C ARG A 551 -0.24 18.25 17.70
N VAL A 552 0.82 17.92 18.41
CA VAL A 552 0.99 16.65 19.11
C VAL A 552 1.20 16.94 20.59
N THR A 553 0.53 16.20 21.46
CA THR A 553 0.82 16.19 22.90
C THR A 553 1.21 14.78 23.31
N VAL A 554 2.40 14.65 23.89
CA VAL A 554 2.88 13.45 24.56
C VAL A 554 2.76 13.69 26.06
N ALA A 555 1.74 13.10 26.67
CA ALA A 555 1.48 13.18 28.10
C ALA A 555 2.02 11.95 28.82
N ILE A 556 2.65 12.17 29.98
CA ILE A 556 3.16 11.12 30.85
C ILE A 556 2.20 10.88 32.00
N SER A 557 1.77 9.63 32.13
CA SER A 557 0.88 9.18 33.20
C SER A 557 1.55 8.06 33.99
N SER A 558 1.52 8.15 35.31
CA SER A 558 2.00 7.12 36.24
C SER A 558 1.36 7.32 37.60
N GLU A 559 1.28 6.26 38.42
CA GLU A 559 0.82 6.35 39.82
C GLU A 559 1.86 7.03 40.72
N GLN A 560 3.13 6.92 40.38
CA GLN A 560 4.26 7.50 41.11
C GLN A 560 5.28 8.10 40.15
N GLU A 561 6.16 8.97 40.65
CA GLU A 561 7.28 9.49 39.87
C GLU A 561 8.13 8.34 39.32
N ALA A 562 8.59 8.45 38.07
CA ALA A 562 9.41 7.43 37.45
C ALA A 562 10.65 7.18 38.30
N ALA A 563 10.90 5.93 38.68
CA ALA A 563 12.04 5.57 39.53
C ALA A 563 13.39 5.75 38.80
N VAL A 564 13.38 5.84 37.48
CA VAL A 564 14.56 5.81 36.61
C VAL A 564 14.60 7.06 35.73
N VAL A 565 15.80 7.61 35.53
CA VAL A 565 16.04 8.67 34.51
C VAL A 565 15.97 8.04 33.13
N SER A 566 15.21 8.63 32.22
CA SER A 566 15.04 8.11 30.87
C SER A 566 15.01 9.22 29.81
N THR A 567 15.23 8.85 28.55
CA THR A 567 15.28 9.80 27.43
C THR A 567 14.12 9.57 26.47
N LEU A 568 13.38 10.63 26.14
CA LEU A 568 12.46 10.64 25.00
C LEU A 568 13.12 11.32 23.80
N ASN A 569 13.16 10.63 22.66
CA ASN A 569 13.66 11.12 21.38
C ASN A 569 12.46 11.32 20.44
N LEU A 570 12.06 12.58 20.21
CA LEU A 570 10.91 12.92 19.38
C LEU A 570 11.38 13.31 17.97
N ARG A 571 10.89 12.63 16.93
CA ARG A 571 11.28 12.90 15.53
C ARG A 571 10.92 14.32 15.11
N ILE A 572 11.86 15.08 14.56
CA ILE A 572 11.53 16.32 13.85
C ILE A 572 11.45 15.99 12.35
N PRO A 573 10.24 15.94 11.74
CA PRO A 573 10.06 15.45 10.36
C PRO A 573 10.78 16.31 9.33
N THR A 574 11.29 15.75 8.23
CA THR A 574 12.00 16.55 7.20
C THR A 574 11.09 17.52 6.44
N TRP A 575 9.79 17.27 6.39
CA TRP A 575 8.82 18.13 5.72
C TRP A 575 8.49 19.41 6.50
N THR A 576 8.94 19.57 7.75
CA THR A 576 8.64 20.75 8.57
C THR A 576 9.73 21.83 8.51
N SER A 577 9.45 23.01 9.08
CA SER A 577 10.39 24.14 9.16
C SER A 577 10.62 24.56 10.61
N THR A 578 11.88 24.64 11.03
CA THR A 578 12.27 25.03 12.40
C THR A 578 12.03 26.49 12.74
N ASN A 579 11.86 27.36 11.74
CA ASN A 579 11.63 28.79 11.98
C ASN A 579 10.27 29.05 12.66
N VAL A 580 9.33 28.11 12.55
CA VAL A 580 7.97 28.23 13.10
C VAL A 580 7.60 27.04 14.01
N ALA A 581 8.27 25.90 13.88
CA ALA A 581 8.05 24.76 14.76
C ALA A 581 8.34 25.11 16.23
N LYS A 582 7.56 24.53 17.15
CA LYS A 582 7.72 24.74 18.60
C LYS A 582 7.65 23.42 19.35
N ALA A 583 8.42 23.31 20.43
CA ALA A 583 8.32 22.25 21.40
C ALA A 583 8.29 22.84 22.81
N ILE A 584 7.37 22.38 23.65
CA ILE A 584 7.17 22.89 25.00
C ILE A 584 7.10 21.70 25.97
N LEU A 585 7.83 21.78 27.09
CA LEU A 585 7.75 20.84 28.20
C LEU A 585 7.16 21.55 29.43
N ASN A 586 5.95 21.19 29.85
CA ASN A 586 5.27 21.72 31.05
C ASN A 586 5.14 23.26 31.17
N SER A 587 5.37 24.03 30.09
CA SER A 587 5.46 25.52 29.99
C SER A 587 6.87 26.06 29.70
N GLN A 588 7.89 25.22 29.54
CA GLN A 588 9.23 25.64 29.14
C GLN A 588 9.47 25.33 27.66
N ASP A 589 9.86 26.35 26.88
CA ASP A 589 10.24 26.17 25.49
C ASP A 589 11.52 25.31 25.38
N LEU A 590 11.51 24.37 24.44
CA LEU A 590 12.65 23.53 24.10
C LEU A 590 13.28 24.01 22.80
N ILE A 591 14.61 23.95 22.74
CA ILE A 591 15.35 24.24 21.51
C ILE A 591 15.18 23.04 20.56
N LEU A 592 14.59 23.30 19.41
CA LEU A 592 14.43 22.28 18.37
C LEU A 592 15.73 22.10 17.56
N PRO A 593 16.13 20.85 17.27
CA PRO A 593 17.17 20.59 16.29
C PRO A 593 16.64 20.86 14.88
N VAL A 594 17.54 20.92 13.89
CA VAL A 594 17.15 21.07 12.48
C VAL A 594 16.31 19.87 12.00
N PRO A 595 15.35 20.06 11.07
CA PRO A 595 14.51 18.98 10.56
C PRO A 595 15.34 17.80 10.07
N GLY A 596 14.83 16.57 10.26
CA GLY A 596 15.59 15.34 10.02
C GLY A 596 16.46 14.89 11.21
N ASN A 597 16.24 15.44 12.41
CA ASN A 597 16.90 15.04 13.65
C ASN A 597 15.90 14.76 14.78
N PHE A 598 16.37 14.27 15.93
CA PHE A 598 15.56 14.02 17.11
C PHE A 598 15.72 15.12 18.16
N LEU A 599 14.60 15.59 18.70
CA LEU A 599 14.59 16.32 19.96
C LEU A 599 14.73 15.31 21.11
N SER A 600 15.88 15.31 21.79
CA SER A 600 16.16 14.42 22.92
C SER A 600 15.91 15.14 24.25
N VAL A 601 15.05 14.56 25.09
CA VAL A 601 14.74 15.07 26.44
C VAL A 601 15.04 13.98 27.47
N THR A 602 16.12 14.16 28.24
CA THR A 602 16.54 13.24 29.30
C THR A 602 16.19 13.79 30.67
N ARG A 603 15.36 13.10 31.43
CA ARG A 603 14.99 13.51 32.79
C ARG A 603 14.39 12.37 33.60
N LYS A 604 14.15 12.65 34.88
CA LYS A 604 13.19 11.90 35.69
C LYS A 604 11.79 12.45 35.38
N TRP A 605 10.91 11.57 34.91
CA TRP A 605 9.56 11.93 34.46
C TRP A 605 8.56 11.83 35.60
N SER A 606 7.70 12.83 35.72
CA SER A 606 6.67 12.95 36.75
C SER A 606 5.28 12.78 36.16
N PRO A 607 4.29 12.27 36.93
CA PRO A 607 2.90 12.26 36.50
C PRO A 607 2.44 13.66 36.10
N GLY A 608 1.83 13.78 34.92
CA GLY A 608 1.36 15.06 34.38
C GLY A 608 2.40 15.84 33.58
N ASP A 609 3.65 15.35 33.46
CA ASP A 609 4.59 15.90 32.49
C ASP A 609 4.00 15.81 31.07
N LYS A 610 4.14 16.89 30.29
CA LYS A 610 3.62 17.00 28.92
C LYS A 610 4.65 17.63 28.01
N VAL A 611 4.95 16.96 26.91
CA VAL A 611 5.67 17.52 25.76
C VAL A 611 4.65 17.85 24.68
N THR A 612 4.52 19.12 24.33
CA THR A 612 3.68 19.58 23.22
C THR A 612 4.57 19.97 22.05
N LEU A 613 4.26 19.46 20.86
CA LEU A 613 4.94 19.77 19.61
C LEU A 613 3.95 20.45 18.67
N GLU A 614 4.37 21.54 18.02
CA GLU A 614 3.63 22.22 16.96
C GLU A 614 4.53 22.31 15.73
N PHE A 615 4.15 21.63 14.65
CA PHE A 615 4.92 21.59 13.41
C PHE A 615 4.15 22.27 12.28
N PRO A 616 4.72 23.27 11.60
CA PRO A 616 4.12 23.81 10.38
C PRO A 616 4.14 22.73 9.28
N LEU A 617 2.98 22.54 8.64
CA LEU A 617 2.78 21.73 7.45
C LEU A 617 2.93 22.64 6.22
N SER A 618 3.83 22.29 5.31
CA SER A 618 4.02 23.01 4.06
C SER A 618 3.47 22.24 2.87
N LEU A 619 2.90 22.97 1.91
CA LEU A 619 2.69 22.48 0.56
C LEU A 619 4.04 22.35 -0.15
N ARG A 620 4.21 21.29 -0.93
CA ARG A 620 5.41 21.04 -1.75
C ARG A 620 5.05 20.31 -3.02
N LEU A 621 5.85 20.55 -4.05
CA LEU A 621 5.80 19.80 -5.30
C LEU A 621 6.88 18.73 -5.30
N GLU A 622 6.58 17.56 -5.84
CA GLU A 622 7.53 16.46 -6.03
C GLU A 622 7.47 16.01 -7.50
N ALA A 623 8.57 16.24 -8.23
CA ALA A 623 8.67 15.79 -9.60
C ALA A 623 8.62 14.26 -9.69
N ILE A 624 7.98 13.75 -10.74
CA ILE A 624 8.06 12.33 -11.05
C ILE A 624 9.52 11.93 -11.31
N LYS A 625 9.90 10.71 -10.92
CA LYS A 625 11.25 10.20 -11.17
C LYS A 625 11.37 9.76 -12.63
N ASP A 626 11.53 10.76 -13.48
CA ASP A 626 11.74 10.59 -14.92
C ASP A 626 12.80 11.59 -15.39
N ASP A 627 13.80 11.12 -16.13
CA ASP A 627 14.89 11.97 -16.61
C ASP A 627 14.64 12.58 -18.00
N ARG A 628 13.51 12.25 -18.63
CA ARG A 628 13.18 12.77 -19.96
C ARG A 628 12.63 14.19 -19.88
N PRO A 629 13.14 15.13 -20.69
CA PRO A 629 12.71 16.53 -20.65
C PRO A 629 11.21 16.76 -20.87
N GLU A 630 10.54 15.92 -21.68
CA GLU A 630 9.11 16.04 -21.95
C GLU A 630 8.20 15.79 -20.73
N TYR A 631 8.74 15.17 -19.66
CA TYR A 631 8.01 14.93 -18.41
C TYR A 631 8.49 15.81 -17.25
N ALA A 632 9.37 16.79 -17.51
CA ALA A 632 9.96 17.65 -16.47
C ALA A 632 8.93 18.48 -15.69
N SER A 633 7.76 18.74 -16.29
CA SER A 633 6.65 19.47 -15.67
C SER A 633 5.72 18.59 -14.83
N LEU A 634 5.87 17.26 -14.85
CA LEU A 634 5.02 16.34 -14.12
C LEU A 634 5.37 16.30 -12.64
N GLN A 635 4.46 16.79 -11.80
CA GLN A 635 4.68 16.98 -10.38
C GLN A 635 3.45 16.54 -9.57
N ALA A 636 3.71 15.87 -8.44
CA ALA A 636 2.71 15.57 -7.41
C ALA A 636 2.68 16.70 -6.36
N ILE A 637 1.54 16.88 -5.70
CA ILE A 637 1.34 17.91 -4.66
C ILE A 637 1.23 17.22 -3.30
N LEU A 638 2.04 17.64 -2.33
CA LEU A 638 2.02 17.09 -0.97
C LEU A 638 1.83 18.19 0.06
N TYR A 639 1.10 17.88 1.13
CA TYR A 639 0.90 18.72 2.30
C TYR A 639 1.42 18.00 3.54
N GLY A 640 2.64 18.36 3.97
CA GLY A 640 3.39 17.56 4.94
C GLY A 640 3.57 16.10 4.46
N PRO A 641 3.07 15.10 5.21
CA PRO A 641 3.15 13.69 4.80
C PRO A 641 2.02 13.25 3.85
N TYR A 642 0.99 14.07 3.64
CA TYR A 642 -0.19 13.72 2.86
C TYR A 642 0.02 14.01 1.36
N LEU A 643 -0.16 13.00 0.53
CA LEU A 643 -0.26 13.16 -0.92
C LEU A 643 -1.67 13.65 -1.27
N LEU A 644 -1.74 14.81 -1.93
CA LEU A 644 -2.98 15.38 -2.41
C LEU A 644 -3.21 14.98 -3.87
N VAL A 645 -4.42 14.54 -4.18
CA VAL A 645 -4.86 14.15 -5.53
C VAL A 645 -6.05 15.01 -5.93
N GLY A 646 -6.16 15.35 -7.21
CA GLY A 646 -7.27 16.17 -7.71
C GLY A 646 -8.40 15.32 -8.26
N LEU A 647 -9.63 15.61 -7.86
CA LEU A 647 -10.80 15.01 -8.50
C LEU A 647 -10.87 15.44 -9.96
N SER A 648 -10.79 14.46 -10.85
CA SER A 648 -10.71 14.67 -12.30
C SER A 648 -11.02 13.39 -13.06
N SER A 649 -11.67 13.54 -14.21
CA SER A 649 -11.89 12.48 -15.20
C SER A 649 -10.83 12.47 -16.30
N GLY A 650 -9.80 13.30 -16.18
CA GLY A 650 -8.71 13.34 -17.13
C GLY A 650 -7.97 14.65 -17.17
N ASP A 651 -8.55 15.82 -16.94
CA ASP A 651 -7.78 17.08 -16.92
C ASP A 651 -6.70 17.15 -15.80
N TRP A 652 -5.61 17.88 -16.05
CA TRP A 652 -4.42 17.86 -15.19
C TRP A 652 -3.45 19.06 -15.36
N ASP A 653 -3.79 20.02 -16.22
CA ASP A 653 -2.88 21.08 -16.62
C ASP A 653 -3.03 22.29 -15.67
N ILE A 654 -1.94 22.68 -15.03
CA ILE A 654 -1.84 23.82 -14.12
C ILE A 654 -0.80 24.78 -14.69
N LYS A 655 -1.20 26.05 -14.88
CA LYS A 655 -0.29 27.12 -15.29
C LYS A 655 -0.09 28.08 -14.14
N THR A 656 1.17 28.30 -13.80
CA THR A 656 1.56 29.20 -12.71
C THR A 656 2.22 30.46 -13.27
N GLU A 657 1.99 31.60 -12.63
CA GLU A 657 2.73 32.80 -12.99
C GLU A 657 4.20 32.65 -12.56
N PRO A 658 5.16 33.18 -13.33
CA PRO A 658 6.57 33.14 -12.95
C PRO A 658 6.81 33.75 -11.57
N GLY A 659 7.32 32.95 -10.63
CA GLY A 659 7.59 33.37 -9.26
C GLY A 659 6.39 33.31 -8.30
N ALA A 660 5.23 32.80 -8.74
CA ALA A 660 4.09 32.54 -7.87
C ALA A 660 4.45 31.50 -6.78
N SER A 661 4.03 31.79 -5.56
CA SER A 661 4.09 30.84 -4.46
C SER A 661 2.94 29.82 -4.58
N LEU A 662 3.09 28.66 -3.94
CA LEU A 662 2.01 27.66 -3.91
C LEU A 662 0.70 28.21 -3.30
N ALA A 663 0.79 29.16 -2.38
CA ALA A 663 -0.39 29.77 -1.75
C ALA A 663 -1.19 30.68 -2.70
N ASP A 664 -0.60 31.15 -3.81
CA ASP A 664 -1.27 32.02 -4.78
C ASP A 664 -2.27 31.26 -5.67
N TRP A 665 -2.07 29.94 -5.79
CA TRP A 665 -2.88 29.07 -6.65
C TRP A 665 -3.39 27.80 -5.97
N ILE A 666 -2.95 27.46 -4.75
CA ILE A 666 -3.55 26.42 -3.90
C ILE A 666 -4.10 27.07 -2.63
N THR A 667 -5.43 27.09 -2.52
CA THR A 667 -6.13 27.72 -1.38
C THR A 667 -6.83 26.69 -0.52
N PRO A 668 -6.77 26.78 0.83
CA PRO A 668 -7.45 25.85 1.72
C PRO A 668 -8.97 26.03 1.64
N ILE A 669 -9.70 24.93 1.79
CA ILE A 669 -11.17 24.93 1.87
C ILE A 669 -11.59 25.18 3.34
N PRO A 670 -12.36 26.24 3.64
CA PRO A 670 -12.85 26.52 4.99
C PRO A 670 -13.77 25.44 5.58
N ALA A 671 -13.85 25.37 6.92
CA ALA A 671 -14.62 24.36 7.64
C ALA A 671 -16.14 24.42 7.36
N ASP A 672 -16.67 25.62 7.15
CA ASP A 672 -18.09 25.92 6.95
C ASP A 672 -18.60 25.49 5.58
N TYR A 673 -17.72 25.25 4.59
CA TYR A 673 -18.14 24.84 3.25
C TYR A 673 -18.96 23.54 3.27
N ASN A 674 -18.66 22.60 4.17
CA ASN A 674 -19.44 21.36 4.32
C ASN A 674 -20.87 21.61 4.83
N ALA A 675 -21.12 22.69 5.56
CA ALA A 675 -22.47 23.06 5.99
C ALA A 675 -23.32 23.63 4.84
N HIS A 676 -22.69 23.97 3.71
CA HIS A 676 -23.35 24.54 2.53
C HIS A 676 -23.50 23.53 1.39
N LEU A 677 -23.11 22.27 1.59
CA LEU A 677 -23.25 21.21 0.60
C LEU A 677 -24.65 20.59 0.65
N ILE A 678 -25.26 20.49 -0.53
CA ILE A 678 -26.61 19.96 -0.74
C ILE A 678 -26.64 18.92 -1.85
N SER A 679 -27.67 18.08 -1.80
CA SER A 679 -28.13 17.25 -2.91
C SER A 679 -29.63 17.46 -3.09
N LEU A 680 -30.07 17.51 -4.34
CA LEU A 680 -31.46 17.75 -4.71
C LEU A 680 -32.02 16.50 -5.36
N SER A 681 -33.09 15.91 -4.81
CA SER A 681 -33.65 14.66 -5.33
C SER A 681 -35.15 14.72 -5.60
N GLN A 682 -35.63 13.79 -6.43
CA GLN A 682 -37.05 13.56 -6.72
C GLN A 682 -37.33 12.06 -6.75
N VAL A 683 -38.51 11.67 -6.29
CA VAL A 683 -38.97 10.29 -6.31
C VAL A 683 -39.88 10.08 -7.51
N SER A 684 -39.63 9.04 -8.30
CA SER A 684 -40.49 8.60 -9.40
C SER A 684 -40.63 7.07 -9.37
N GLY A 685 -41.84 6.59 -9.11
CA GLY A 685 -42.10 5.17 -8.88
C GLY A 685 -41.39 4.67 -7.62
N GLU A 686 -40.59 3.61 -7.76
CA GLU A 686 -39.77 3.02 -6.67
C GLU A 686 -38.33 3.53 -6.65
N ALA A 687 -37.96 4.46 -7.54
CA ALA A 687 -36.60 4.99 -7.66
C ALA A 687 -36.54 6.46 -7.25
N GLU A 688 -35.43 6.81 -6.60
CA GLU A 688 -35.06 8.19 -6.30
C GLU A 688 -33.97 8.65 -7.27
N PHE A 689 -34.11 9.87 -7.77
CA PHE A 689 -33.21 10.48 -8.74
C PHE A 689 -32.65 11.77 -8.17
N SER A 690 -31.35 12.02 -8.34
CA SER A 690 -30.68 13.25 -7.93
C SER A 690 -30.32 14.12 -9.12
N LEU A 691 -30.44 15.43 -8.92
CA LEU A 691 -29.82 16.43 -9.76
C LEU A 691 -28.31 16.16 -9.80
N THR A 692 -27.74 15.96 -10.99
CA THR A 692 -26.37 15.48 -11.16
C THR A 692 -25.71 16.22 -12.33
N LYS A 693 -24.52 16.77 -12.11
CA LYS A 693 -23.67 17.25 -13.20
C LYS A 693 -23.17 16.06 -14.02
N SER A 694 -23.49 16.05 -15.30
CA SER A 694 -22.97 15.12 -16.30
C SER A 694 -22.41 15.91 -17.47
N ASP A 695 -21.11 15.76 -17.72
CA ASP A 695 -20.36 16.59 -18.67
C ASP A 695 -20.61 18.09 -18.39
N ASP A 696 -21.01 18.88 -19.37
CA ASP A 696 -21.29 20.31 -19.22
C ASP A 696 -22.76 20.61 -18.89
N SER A 697 -23.57 19.59 -18.60
CA SER A 697 -25.02 19.70 -18.39
C SER A 697 -25.45 19.20 -17.00
N ILE A 698 -26.64 19.64 -16.57
CA ILE A 698 -27.30 19.09 -15.39
C ILE A 698 -28.42 18.14 -15.82
N GLN A 699 -28.44 16.94 -15.25
CA GLN A 699 -29.38 15.88 -15.56
C GLN A 699 -29.90 15.22 -14.28
N LEU A 700 -31.01 14.50 -14.39
CA LEU A 700 -31.45 13.56 -13.36
C LEU A 700 -30.84 12.19 -13.59
N GLN A 701 -30.19 11.68 -12.56
CA GLN A 701 -29.63 10.35 -12.52
C GLN A 701 -30.11 9.64 -11.27
N LYS A 702 -30.03 8.31 -11.24
CA LYS A 702 -30.39 7.54 -10.04
C LYS A 702 -29.56 8.03 -8.86
N LEU A 703 -30.18 8.19 -7.69
CA LEU A 703 -29.50 8.63 -6.47
C LEU A 703 -28.24 7.77 -6.23
N PRO A 704 -27.04 8.37 -6.21
CA PRO A 704 -25.79 7.63 -6.15
C PRO A 704 -25.40 7.28 -4.71
N GLU A 705 -24.58 6.24 -4.59
CA GLU A 705 -23.93 5.88 -3.32
C GLU A 705 -22.77 6.85 -3.01
N PRO A 706 -22.54 7.21 -1.74
CA PRO A 706 -21.40 8.04 -1.34
C PRO A 706 -20.06 7.42 -1.75
N GLY A 707 -19.12 8.27 -2.19
CA GLY A 707 -17.78 7.84 -2.60
C GLY A 707 -17.67 7.41 -4.06
N THR A 708 -18.62 7.81 -4.91
CA THR A 708 -18.65 7.53 -6.36
C THR A 708 -18.50 8.82 -7.18
N ASN A 709 -18.14 8.69 -8.46
CA ASN A 709 -18.14 9.84 -9.38
C ASN A 709 -19.53 10.50 -9.48
N ASP A 710 -20.58 9.70 -9.46
CA ASP A 710 -21.96 10.20 -9.55
C ASP A 710 -22.32 10.98 -8.28
N ALA A 711 -21.86 10.54 -7.09
CA ALA A 711 -22.01 11.31 -5.86
C ALA A 711 -21.27 12.66 -5.88
N VAL A 712 -20.10 12.73 -6.54
CA VAL A 712 -19.39 14.00 -6.80
C VAL A 712 -20.23 14.91 -7.70
N GLY A 713 -20.85 14.36 -8.74
CA GLY A 713 -21.73 15.09 -9.67
C GLY A 713 -23.07 15.51 -9.04
N ALA A 714 -23.58 14.74 -8.09
CA ALA A 714 -24.87 14.95 -7.42
C ALA A 714 -24.79 15.87 -6.18
N THR A 715 -23.61 16.42 -5.90
CA THR A 715 -23.37 17.30 -4.76
C THR A 715 -23.07 18.72 -5.25
N PHE A 716 -23.76 19.70 -4.69
CA PHE A 716 -23.58 21.12 -5.01
C PHE A 716 -23.33 21.92 -3.73
N ARG A 717 -22.55 22.98 -3.83
CA ARG A 717 -22.42 23.99 -2.78
C ARG A 717 -23.38 25.14 -3.09
N LEU A 718 -24.17 25.52 -2.10
CA LEU A 718 -24.97 26.74 -2.14
C LEU A 718 -24.08 27.96 -1.87
N ILE A 719 -24.12 28.93 -2.78
CA ILE A 719 -23.43 30.21 -2.64
C ILE A 719 -24.47 31.33 -2.59
N LEU A 720 -24.50 32.11 -1.52
CA LEU A 720 -25.40 33.26 -1.45
C LEU A 720 -24.91 34.40 -2.34
N LYS A 721 -25.86 35.08 -3.00
CA LYS A 721 -25.58 36.29 -3.79
C LYS A 721 -24.99 37.41 -2.92
N GLU A 722 -25.53 37.59 -1.72
CA GLU A 722 -25.12 38.61 -0.75
C GLU A 722 -24.18 37.97 0.29
N PRO A 723 -22.85 38.22 0.22
CA PRO A 723 -21.87 37.52 1.06
C PRO A 723 -21.96 37.86 2.56
N SER A 724 -22.69 38.92 2.92
CA SER A 724 -22.89 39.34 4.31
C SER A 724 -23.83 38.42 5.10
N ASP A 725 -24.60 37.59 4.40
CA ASP A 725 -25.49 36.63 5.02
C ASP A 725 -24.71 35.37 5.37
N VAL A 726 -24.60 35.09 6.67
CA VAL A 726 -24.07 33.79 7.15
C VAL A 726 -25.26 32.89 7.43
N PHE A 727 -25.18 31.63 7.01
CA PHE A 727 -26.22 30.65 7.26
C PHE A 727 -25.61 29.34 7.78
N ALA A 728 -26.30 28.71 8.74
CA ALA A 728 -25.78 27.59 9.51
C ALA A 728 -26.16 26.23 8.89
N SER A 729 -27.28 26.18 8.18
CA SER A 729 -27.71 25.00 7.43
C SER A 729 -28.41 25.38 6.12
N PRO A 730 -28.44 24.49 5.11
CA PRO A 730 -29.04 24.80 3.81
C PRO A 730 -30.47 25.34 3.84
N GLU A 731 -31.26 24.97 4.85
CA GLU A 731 -32.64 25.42 5.05
C GLU A 731 -32.74 26.92 5.35
N ASP A 732 -31.71 27.50 5.97
CA ASP A 732 -31.62 28.95 6.23
C ASP A 732 -31.45 29.77 4.93
N ALA A 733 -31.14 29.11 3.81
CA ALA A 733 -31.08 29.75 2.50
C ALA A 733 -32.47 29.89 1.85
N ILE A 734 -33.52 29.25 2.39
CA ILE A 734 -34.89 29.39 1.89
C ILE A 734 -35.34 30.84 2.05
N GLY A 735 -35.82 31.43 0.96
CA GLY A 735 -36.17 32.84 0.84
C GLY A 735 -35.00 33.74 0.41
N LYS A 736 -33.83 33.19 0.07
CA LYS A 736 -32.65 33.96 -0.39
C LYS A 736 -32.30 33.68 -1.84
N SER A 737 -31.51 34.56 -2.43
CA SER A 737 -30.91 34.37 -3.75
C SER A 737 -29.60 33.59 -3.65
N VAL A 738 -29.53 32.48 -4.38
CA VAL A 738 -28.44 31.50 -4.33
C VAL A 738 -27.90 31.19 -5.72
N MET A 739 -26.67 30.71 -5.78
CA MET A 739 -26.04 30.06 -6.94
C MET A 739 -25.65 28.64 -6.54
N LEU A 740 -25.58 27.75 -7.53
CA LEU A 740 -25.16 26.37 -7.33
C LEU A 740 -23.78 26.16 -7.94
N GLU A 741 -22.81 25.78 -7.13
CA GLU A 741 -21.47 25.37 -7.56
C GLU A 741 -21.35 23.84 -7.45
N PRO A 742 -21.04 23.11 -8.53
CA PRO A 742 -20.83 21.67 -8.44
C PRO A 742 -19.59 21.34 -7.59
N TYR A 743 -19.72 20.41 -6.64
CA TYR A 743 -18.68 20.07 -5.64
C TYR A 743 -17.30 19.76 -6.25
N GLY A 744 -17.25 18.98 -7.33
CA GLY A 744 -16.00 18.60 -8.00
C GLY A 744 -15.37 19.69 -8.89
N PHE A 745 -16.04 20.83 -9.06
CA PHE A 745 -15.69 21.88 -10.01
C PHE A 745 -15.68 23.27 -9.34
N PRO A 746 -14.79 23.49 -8.35
CA PRO A 746 -14.75 24.76 -7.61
C PRO A 746 -14.51 25.95 -8.55
N GLY A 747 -15.27 27.03 -8.38
CA GLY A 747 -15.25 28.21 -9.26
C GLY A 747 -16.04 28.05 -10.56
N MET A 748 -16.87 27.01 -10.69
CA MET A 748 -17.85 26.88 -11.79
C MET A 748 -19.28 26.92 -11.25
N LEU A 749 -20.20 27.56 -11.95
CA LEU A 749 -21.58 27.76 -11.51
C LEU A 749 -22.58 27.16 -12.50
N VAL A 750 -23.74 26.76 -11.99
CA VAL A 750 -24.88 26.37 -12.82
C VAL A 750 -25.48 27.62 -13.48
N GLU A 751 -25.65 27.56 -14.80
CA GLU A 751 -26.21 28.59 -15.67
C GLU A 751 -27.49 28.10 -16.36
N ASN A 752 -28.42 29.03 -16.60
CA ASN A 752 -29.60 28.82 -17.42
C ASN A 752 -29.40 29.51 -18.77
N GLN A 753 -29.70 28.80 -19.87
CA GLN A 753 -29.52 29.33 -21.23
C GLN A 753 -30.82 29.89 -21.83
N GLY A 754 -31.90 29.91 -21.06
CA GLY A 754 -33.24 30.28 -21.51
C GLY A 754 -34.31 29.31 -20.99
N VAL A 755 -35.57 29.64 -21.26
CA VAL A 755 -36.73 28.78 -20.96
C VAL A 755 -36.68 27.55 -21.86
N ASP A 756 -36.96 26.38 -21.28
CA ASP A 756 -36.92 25.04 -21.90
C ASP A 756 -35.54 24.59 -22.41
N GLU A 757 -34.49 25.37 -22.15
CA GLU A 757 -33.10 25.00 -22.40
C GLU A 757 -32.51 24.24 -21.21
N THR A 758 -31.58 23.32 -21.50
CA THR A 758 -30.92 22.51 -20.46
C THR A 758 -29.93 23.35 -19.66
N LEU A 759 -29.94 23.20 -18.33
CA LEU A 759 -28.97 23.87 -17.46
C LEU A 759 -27.54 23.38 -17.73
N ARG A 760 -26.58 24.30 -17.71
CA ARG A 760 -25.16 24.03 -17.96
C ARG A 760 -24.27 24.48 -16.81
N VAL A 761 -23.00 24.08 -16.84
CA VAL A 761 -21.99 24.52 -15.89
C VAL A 761 -20.96 25.39 -16.61
N VAL A 762 -20.72 26.61 -16.10
CA VAL A 762 -19.82 27.61 -16.70
C VAL A 762 -18.82 28.17 -15.68
N PRO A 763 -17.64 28.66 -16.09
CA PRO A 763 -16.70 29.32 -15.19
C PRO A 763 -17.25 30.61 -14.56
N ASP A 764 -16.88 30.88 -13.32
CA ASP A 764 -17.13 32.16 -12.63
C ASP A 764 -16.20 33.27 -13.16
N SER A 765 -16.39 33.69 -14.41
CA SER A 765 -15.62 34.78 -15.02
C SER A 765 -16.31 36.13 -14.80
N SER A 766 -15.67 36.98 -14.00
CA SER A 766 -16.11 38.32 -13.63
C SER A 766 -16.40 39.23 -14.86
N ASN A 767 -17.68 39.39 -15.22
CA ASN A 767 -18.36 40.67 -15.57
C ASN A 767 -19.68 40.49 -16.34
N ASP A 768 -20.06 39.29 -16.81
CA ASP A 768 -21.37 39.05 -17.41
C ASP A 768 -22.32 38.36 -16.44
N LYS A 769 -23.55 38.88 -16.37
CA LYS A 769 -24.61 38.57 -15.40
C LYS A 769 -25.34 37.26 -15.70
N ASP A 770 -24.63 36.26 -16.22
CA ASP A 770 -25.24 35.07 -16.82
C ASP A 770 -25.21 33.83 -15.91
N ALA A 771 -24.46 33.82 -14.80
CA ALA A 771 -24.65 32.81 -13.76
C ALA A 771 -26.11 32.85 -13.26
N ALA A 772 -26.81 31.71 -13.30
CA ALA A 772 -28.21 31.65 -12.95
C ALA A 772 -28.38 31.86 -11.45
N ILE A 773 -28.71 33.09 -11.06
CA ILE A 773 -29.12 33.35 -9.69
C ILE A 773 -30.53 32.80 -9.52
N PHE A 774 -30.72 31.96 -8.52
CA PHE A 774 -31.99 31.35 -8.18
C PHE A 774 -32.52 31.91 -6.87
N HIS A 775 -33.80 32.26 -6.82
CA HIS A 775 -34.49 32.47 -5.56
C HIS A 775 -34.94 31.11 -5.01
N LEU A 776 -34.35 30.69 -3.90
CA LEU A 776 -34.68 29.43 -3.26
C LEU A 776 -35.99 29.60 -2.48
N VAL A 777 -37.03 28.85 -2.83
CA VAL A 777 -38.33 28.93 -2.14
C VAL A 777 -38.76 27.54 -1.64
N SER A 778 -39.70 27.50 -0.69
CA SER A 778 -40.35 26.25 -0.31
C SER A 778 -41.00 25.59 -1.54
N GLY A 779 -40.94 24.26 -1.60
CA GLY A 779 -41.43 23.48 -2.73
C GLY A 779 -42.88 23.80 -3.09
N LEU A 780 -43.14 23.90 -4.40
CA LEU A 780 -44.46 24.23 -4.93
C LEU A 780 -45.45 23.06 -4.90
N ASP A 781 -44.97 21.86 -4.55
CA ASP A 781 -45.78 20.66 -4.30
C ASP A 781 -46.45 20.65 -2.92
N GLY A 782 -46.05 21.54 -2.02
CA GLY A 782 -46.58 21.64 -0.67
C GLY A 782 -46.12 20.53 0.27
N MET A 783 -45.09 19.76 -0.10
CA MET A 783 -44.47 18.76 0.78
C MET A 783 -43.44 19.41 1.70
N ASP A 784 -43.37 18.95 2.94
CA ASP A 784 -42.34 19.42 3.88
C ASP A 784 -40.95 18.93 3.44
N GLY A 785 -39.95 19.81 3.50
CA GLY A 785 -38.56 19.48 3.14
C GLY A 785 -38.24 19.54 1.63
N THR A 786 -39.19 19.97 0.79
CA THR A 786 -38.92 20.26 -0.62
C THR A 786 -38.65 21.75 -0.86
N ILE A 787 -37.86 22.03 -1.90
CA ILE A 787 -37.52 23.37 -2.37
C ILE A 787 -37.77 23.49 -3.87
N SER A 788 -38.00 24.71 -4.33
CA SER A 788 -37.99 25.06 -5.76
C SER A 788 -37.00 26.19 -6.01
N LEU A 789 -36.35 26.16 -7.17
CA LEU A 789 -35.34 27.14 -7.58
C LEU A 789 -35.95 28.04 -8.67
N GLU A 790 -36.41 29.23 -8.29
CA GLU A 790 -36.96 30.21 -9.23
C GLU A 790 -35.85 31.02 -9.89
N SER A 791 -35.84 31.19 -11.21
CA SER A 791 -34.86 32.03 -11.89
C SER A 791 -35.07 33.51 -11.57
N GLU A 792 -34.04 34.22 -11.12
CA GLU A 792 -34.12 35.67 -10.88
C GLU A 792 -34.31 36.45 -12.20
N ASN A 793 -33.74 35.94 -13.31
CA ASN A 793 -33.82 36.54 -14.63
C ASN A 793 -35.17 36.26 -15.33
N HIS A 794 -35.85 35.17 -14.97
CA HIS A 794 -37.13 34.75 -15.54
C HIS A 794 -38.16 34.45 -14.44
N LYS A 795 -38.79 35.51 -13.91
CA LYS A 795 -39.80 35.40 -12.83
C LYS A 795 -40.94 34.46 -13.21
N GLY A 796 -41.30 33.56 -12.29
CA GLY A 796 -42.31 32.53 -12.50
C GLY A 796 -41.81 31.30 -13.27
N CYS A 797 -40.50 31.19 -13.53
CA CYS A 797 -39.86 30.04 -14.14
C CYS A 797 -38.92 29.35 -13.15
N TYR A 798 -39.00 28.03 -13.08
CA TYR A 798 -38.33 27.22 -12.08
C TYR A 798 -37.50 26.13 -12.73
N VAL A 799 -36.43 25.70 -12.05
CA VAL A 799 -35.72 24.47 -12.41
C VAL A 799 -36.73 23.33 -12.38
N SER A 800 -36.86 22.62 -13.50
CA SER A 800 -37.87 21.60 -13.73
C SER A 800 -37.23 20.30 -14.19
N SER A 801 -37.74 19.19 -13.68
CA SER A 801 -37.40 17.88 -14.18
C SER A 801 -38.22 17.48 -15.40
N GLY A 802 -37.56 16.84 -16.36
CA GLY A 802 -38.22 16.17 -17.48
C GLY A 802 -38.78 14.79 -17.14
N LEU A 803 -38.75 14.36 -15.86
CA LEU A 803 -39.13 13.01 -15.43
C LEU A 803 -40.57 12.64 -15.86
N ASN A 804 -41.49 13.59 -15.79
CA ASN A 804 -42.89 13.39 -16.20
C ASN A 804 -43.03 13.16 -17.71
N ASP A 805 -42.09 13.64 -18.51
CA ASP A 805 -42.04 13.51 -19.97
C ASP A 805 -41.09 12.40 -20.44
N GLY A 806 -40.56 11.58 -19.50
CA GLY A 806 -39.59 10.51 -19.80
C GLY A 806 -38.20 11.02 -20.20
N SER A 807 -37.89 12.28 -19.90
CA SER A 807 -36.59 12.92 -20.16
C SER A 807 -35.77 13.03 -18.88
N ASN A 808 -34.44 12.86 -18.99
CA ASN A 808 -33.51 13.08 -17.87
C ASN A 808 -32.98 14.52 -17.81
N ASN A 809 -33.39 15.38 -18.75
CA ASN A 809 -32.89 16.74 -18.80
C ASN A 809 -33.48 17.59 -17.66
N ILE A 810 -32.68 18.53 -17.19
CA ILE A 810 -33.11 19.58 -16.28
C ILE A 810 -33.15 20.89 -17.05
N THR A 811 -34.34 21.48 -17.10
CA THR A 811 -34.61 22.71 -17.86
C THR A 811 -35.19 23.79 -16.96
N LEU A 812 -35.28 25.00 -17.48
CA LEU A 812 -36.03 26.08 -16.82
C LEU A 812 -37.45 26.13 -17.40
N SER A 813 -38.47 25.83 -16.62
CA SER A 813 -39.87 25.81 -17.11
C SER A 813 -40.76 26.82 -16.38
N CYS A 814 -41.60 27.52 -17.14
CA CYS A 814 -42.43 28.62 -16.64
C CYS A 814 -43.87 28.21 -16.37
N LYS A 815 -44.48 28.81 -15.34
CA LYS A 815 -45.87 28.57 -15.00
C LYS A 815 -46.83 29.14 -16.05
N SER A 816 -47.47 28.29 -16.84
CA SER A 816 -48.50 28.67 -17.81
C SER A 816 -49.92 28.54 -17.22
N GLY A 817 -50.43 29.57 -16.55
CA GLY A 817 -51.84 29.60 -16.07
C GLY A 817 -52.12 28.85 -14.74
N SER A 818 -53.38 28.47 -14.50
CA SER A 818 -53.83 27.88 -13.21
C SER A 818 -53.07 26.61 -12.86
N SER A 819 -52.59 26.51 -11.62
CA SER A 819 -51.63 25.50 -11.14
C SER A 819 -52.00 24.07 -11.50
N ASN A 820 -51.13 23.39 -12.26
CA ASN A 820 -51.18 21.96 -12.50
C ASN A 820 -50.31 21.25 -11.44
N ALA A 821 -50.85 20.21 -10.78
CA ALA A 821 -50.11 19.43 -9.77
C ALA A 821 -48.81 18.84 -10.36
N ASP A 822 -48.84 18.43 -11.62
CA ASP A 822 -47.69 17.89 -12.35
C ASP A 822 -46.54 18.90 -12.48
N PHE A 823 -46.85 20.18 -12.68
CA PHE A 823 -45.85 21.26 -12.73
C PHE A 823 -45.23 21.47 -11.35
N SER A 824 -46.07 21.59 -10.31
CA SER A 824 -45.62 21.74 -8.93
C SER A 824 -44.69 20.60 -8.50
N GLN A 825 -45.00 19.37 -8.89
CA GLN A 825 -44.16 18.20 -8.60
C GLN A 825 -42.85 18.23 -9.41
N ALA A 826 -42.89 18.57 -10.71
CA ALA A 826 -41.70 18.61 -11.56
C ALA A 826 -40.65 19.63 -11.12
N VAL A 827 -41.07 20.74 -10.49
CA VAL A 827 -40.19 21.84 -10.07
C VAL A 827 -39.82 21.82 -8.58
N SER A 828 -40.27 20.81 -7.83
CA SER A 828 -39.99 20.66 -6.40
C SER A 828 -39.02 19.51 -6.17
N PHE A 829 -37.92 19.79 -5.47
CA PHE A 829 -36.88 18.82 -5.15
C PHE A 829 -36.76 18.68 -3.65
N LYS A 830 -36.60 17.46 -3.16
CA LYS A 830 -36.21 17.21 -1.78
C LYS A 830 -34.80 17.78 -1.55
N LEU A 831 -34.66 18.55 -0.49
CA LEU A 831 -33.38 19.13 -0.09
C LEU A 831 -32.72 18.20 0.94
N ASP A 832 -31.63 17.57 0.54
CA ASP A 832 -30.81 16.76 1.42
C ASP A 832 -29.42 17.39 1.60
N LYS A 833 -28.71 16.98 2.66
CA LYS A 833 -27.29 17.26 2.80
C LYS A 833 -26.52 16.62 1.63
N GLY A 834 -25.45 17.28 1.18
CA GLY A 834 -24.58 16.78 0.12
C GLY A 834 -24.13 15.32 0.35
N ILE A 835 -24.21 14.51 -0.70
CA ILE A 835 -23.80 13.10 -0.68
C ILE A 835 -22.26 12.99 -0.54
N SER A 836 -21.54 13.96 -1.09
CA SER A 836 -20.09 14.12 -0.92
C SER A 836 -19.77 15.20 0.11
N GLU A 837 -18.62 15.07 0.79
CA GLU A 837 -18.13 16.05 1.76
C GLU A 837 -16.65 16.35 1.50
N TYR A 838 -16.24 17.62 1.70
CA TYR A 838 -14.83 17.99 1.70
C TYR A 838 -14.13 17.31 2.87
N HIS A 839 -13.03 16.61 2.58
CA HIS A 839 -12.13 16.13 3.63
C HIS A 839 -11.51 17.36 4.36
N PRO A 840 -11.25 17.31 5.68
CA PRO A 840 -10.67 18.46 6.40
C PRO A 840 -9.31 18.95 5.85
N ILE A 841 -8.61 18.08 5.13
CA ILE A 841 -7.35 18.37 4.41
C ILE A 841 -7.62 18.58 2.91
N SER A 842 -8.65 19.35 2.56
CA SER A 842 -8.96 19.66 1.15
C SER A 842 -8.52 21.07 0.77
N PHE A 843 -8.10 21.21 -0.49
CA PHE A 843 -7.66 22.47 -1.08
C PHE A 843 -8.30 22.64 -2.46
N VAL A 844 -8.38 23.88 -2.94
CA VAL A 844 -8.66 24.19 -4.34
C VAL A 844 -7.35 24.58 -5.01
N ALA A 845 -7.00 23.93 -6.11
CA ALA A 845 -5.86 24.31 -6.96
C ALA A 845 -6.35 24.94 -8.27
N LYS A 846 -5.82 26.12 -8.63
CA LYS A 846 -6.14 26.78 -9.89
C LYS A 846 -5.51 26.02 -11.06
N GLY A 847 -6.33 25.55 -11.99
CA GLY A 847 -5.87 24.93 -13.23
C GLY A 847 -5.99 25.86 -14.43
N THR A 848 -5.66 25.34 -15.61
CA THR A 848 -5.70 26.13 -16.86
C THR A 848 -7.14 26.39 -17.31
N ASP A 849 -7.95 25.33 -17.40
CA ASP A 849 -9.32 25.40 -17.91
C ASP A 849 -10.38 25.39 -16.79
N ARG A 850 -10.02 24.81 -15.63
CA ARG A 850 -10.84 24.78 -14.42
C ARG A 850 -9.99 24.65 -13.17
N ASN A 851 -10.58 24.88 -12.00
CA ASN A 851 -9.91 24.54 -10.73
C ASN A 851 -10.15 23.07 -10.35
N PHE A 852 -9.23 22.54 -9.54
CA PHE A 852 -9.24 21.17 -9.03
C PHE A 852 -9.55 21.16 -7.54
N LEU A 853 -10.48 20.29 -7.14
CA LEU A 853 -10.62 19.90 -5.73
C LEU A 853 -9.53 18.88 -5.39
N LEU A 854 -8.60 19.27 -4.52
CA LEU A 854 -7.55 18.40 -3.99
C LEU A 854 -7.97 17.77 -2.66
N ALA A 855 -7.75 16.47 -2.51
CA ALA A 855 -7.99 15.72 -1.26
C ALA A 855 -6.90 14.66 -1.02
N PRO A 856 -6.72 14.14 0.21
CA PRO A 856 -5.77 13.06 0.47
C PRO A 856 -6.16 11.77 -0.26
N LEU A 857 -5.21 11.06 -0.86
CA LEU A 857 -5.51 9.84 -1.64
C LEU A 857 -6.28 8.75 -0.86
N PHE A 858 -6.03 8.63 0.45
CA PHE A 858 -6.71 7.63 1.28
C PHE A 858 -8.19 7.95 1.53
N SER A 859 -8.64 9.19 1.29
CA SER A 859 -10.05 9.56 1.49
C SER A 859 -10.94 9.15 0.33
N LEU A 860 -10.36 8.84 -0.84
CA LEU A 860 -11.11 8.45 -2.04
C LEU A 860 -11.40 6.95 -2.08
N ARG A 861 -12.59 6.61 -2.56
CA ARG A 861 -13.08 5.25 -2.83
C ARG A 861 -13.12 5.01 -4.34
N ASP A 862 -14.24 5.30 -4.99
CA ASP A 862 -14.48 4.98 -6.41
C ASP A 862 -14.32 6.20 -7.32
N GLU A 863 -14.15 7.39 -6.74
CA GLU A 863 -13.97 8.64 -7.46
C GLU A 863 -12.75 8.58 -8.39
N SER A 864 -12.83 9.31 -9.50
CA SER A 864 -11.73 9.48 -10.44
C SER A 864 -10.81 10.62 -10.02
N TYR A 865 -9.51 10.38 -10.11
CA TYR A 865 -8.49 11.31 -9.62
C TYR A 865 -7.25 11.36 -10.50
N THR A 866 -6.48 12.43 -10.30
CA THR A 866 -5.17 12.66 -10.91
C THR A 866 -4.15 12.88 -9.79
N VAL A 867 -3.05 12.10 -9.82
CA VAL A 867 -1.96 12.16 -8.83
C VAL A 867 -0.86 13.13 -9.24
N TYR A 868 -0.44 13.07 -10.50
CA TYR A 868 0.58 13.95 -11.07
C TYR A 868 -0.07 14.94 -12.02
N PHE A 869 0.27 16.22 -11.87
CA PHE A 869 -0.21 17.31 -12.69
C PHE A 869 0.89 17.77 -13.63
N ASN A 870 0.51 18.26 -14.81
CA ASN A 870 1.41 19.00 -15.68
C ASN A 870 1.45 20.46 -15.19
N ILE A 871 2.47 20.80 -14.41
CA ILE A 871 2.62 22.13 -13.80
C ILE A 871 3.67 22.93 -14.59
N GLN A 872 3.23 24.00 -15.24
CA GLN A 872 4.04 24.86 -16.11
C GLN A 872 4.30 26.24 -15.52
#